data_AF-A0A7M7PXS0-F1
#
_entry.id   AF-A0A7M7PXS0-F1
#
_cell.length_a   1.000
_cell.length_b   1.000
_cell.length_c   1.000
_cell.angle_alpha   90.00
_cell.angle_beta   90.00
_cell.angle_gamma   90.00
#
_symmetry.space_group_name_H-M   'P 1'
#
loop_
_entity.id
_entity.type
_entity.pdbx_description
1 polymer ?
#
loop_
_entity_poly.entity_id
_entity_poly.type
_entity_poly.pdbx_seq_one_letter_code
_entity_poly.pdbx_strand_id
1 'polypeptide(L)'
;MSFVAGVILRERIPAFERMLWRACRGNVFLRQAEIETPLEDPSTGDQVHKSVFIIFFQGDQLKTRVKKICEGFRATLYPCPEAPADRREMAMGVMTRIEDLNTVLGQTQDHRHRVLVAAAKNIKNWFIKVRKIKAIYHTLNLFNLDVTQKCLIAECWVPVLDIETIQLALRRGTERSGSSVPPILNRMETFEDPPTYNRTNKFTKGFQALIDAYGVASYREMNPAPYTIITFPFLFAIMFGDFGHGLIMFLFGGWMVLKEKPLAAQKSDNEIWNIFFGGRYIIFLMGIFSMYTGFIYNDIFSKSLNVFGTYWTVTNITTDNVMNIKSFQLDPTWSYIQHPYPIGMDPVWQLAENKIIFLNSYKMKISIIFGVIHMLFGVIVGLFNHLYFKRRINIICEFIPQIIFLIFLFFYLTLLMFIKWVKYAAYHPIYNTDVKTSSYCAPSVLITFINMVLFKAPTQLPNCDEYMYGGEHFFERFLVLVGLLCIPWMLLAKPFMMMKERKKKHMQNLNTHGTENGDIDGGVMQSQGGQMQGGHKEEEEMSEVFIHQGIHTIEYVLGSVSHTASYLRLWALSLAHAQLSEVLWNMVMKNGLTQEGWYGGIVLWAIFAFWAVLTVGILVLMEGLSAFLHTLRLHWVEFQSKFYLGQGYSFTPFSFEIILETAQSATETVTD
;
A
#
# COMPACT_ATOMS: atom_id res chain seq x y z
N MET A 1 -50.05 -12.34 -63.40
CA MET A 1 -49.08 -11.45 -62.74
C MET A 1 -48.41 -12.28 -61.67
N SER A 2 -47.09 -12.45 -61.71
CA SER A 2 -46.40 -13.31 -60.73
C SER A 2 -45.85 -12.48 -59.59
N PHE A 3 -45.80 -13.04 -58.39
CA PHE A 3 -45.21 -12.38 -57.23
C PHE A 3 -44.22 -13.27 -56.49
N VAL A 4 -43.36 -12.63 -55.71
CA VAL A 4 -42.40 -13.28 -54.79
C VAL A 4 -42.55 -12.62 -53.43
N ALA A 5 -42.70 -13.43 -52.38
CA ALA A 5 -42.80 -12.97 -51.01
C ALA A 5 -41.60 -13.49 -50.19
N GLY A 6 -41.13 -12.68 -49.24
CA GLY A 6 -40.01 -13.02 -48.39
C GLY A 6 -39.85 -12.10 -47.20
N VAL A 7 -38.83 -12.38 -46.40
CA VAL A 7 -38.47 -11.62 -45.20
C VAL A 7 -37.02 -11.16 -45.33
N ILE A 8 -36.75 -9.90 -44.96
CA ILE A 8 -35.43 -9.27 -45.00
C ILE A 8 -35.18 -8.47 -43.73
N LEU A 9 -33.91 -8.25 -43.37
CA LEU A 9 -33.52 -7.33 -42.31
C LEU A 9 -33.97 -5.91 -42.64
N ARG A 10 -34.58 -5.22 -41.65
CA ARG A 10 -35.14 -3.87 -41.82
C ARG A 10 -34.10 -2.87 -42.31
N GLU A 11 -32.87 -2.94 -41.82
CA GLU A 11 -31.76 -2.06 -42.22
C GLU A 11 -31.41 -2.16 -43.72
N ARG A 12 -31.63 -3.32 -44.34
CA ARG A 12 -31.27 -3.58 -45.74
C ARG A 12 -32.35 -3.19 -46.72
N ILE A 13 -33.57 -2.87 -46.25
CA ILE A 13 -34.71 -2.52 -47.11
C ILE A 13 -34.41 -1.32 -48.05
N PRO A 14 -33.88 -0.18 -47.58
CA PRO A 14 -33.67 0.97 -48.47
C PRO A 14 -32.61 0.70 -49.55
N ALA A 15 -31.66 -0.19 -49.29
CA ALA A 15 -30.68 -0.64 -50.30
C ALA A 15 -31.31 -1.64 -51.28
N PHE A 16 -32.13 -2.55 -50.76
CA PHE A 16 -32.86 -3.56 -51.52
C PHE A 16 -33.83 -2.92 -52.53
N GLU A 17 -34.63 -1.95 -52.10
CA GLU A 17 -35.57 -1.21 -52.95
C GLU A 17 -34.85 -0.47 -54.09
N ARG A 18 -33.77 0.26 -53.77
CA ARG A 18 -32.97 0.98 -54.78
C ARG A 18 -32.35 0.04 -55.81
N MET A 19 -31.87 -1.14 -55.39
CA MET A 19 -31.30 -2.13 -56.31
C MET A 19 -32.37 -2.76 -57.20
N LEU A 20 -33.54 -3.06 -56.65
CA LEU A 20 -34.69 -3.59 -57.39
C LEU A 20 -35.15 -2.59 -58.47
N TRP A 21 -35.28 -1.32 -58.10
CA TRP A 21 -35.67 -0.23 -59.00
C TRP A 21 -34.68 -0.06 -60.17
N ARG A 22 -33.37 -0.03 -59.85
CA ARG A 22 -32.30 0.13 -60.85
C ARG A 22 -32.21 -1.07 -61.81
N ALA A 23 -32.28 -2.29 -61.30
CA ALA A 23 -32.15 -3.50 -62.10
C ALA A 23 -33.36 -3.75 -63.01
N CYS A 24 -34.56 -3.35 -62.57
CA CYS A 24 -35.81 -3.62 -63.28
C CYS A 24 -36.40 -2.38 -63.97
N ARG A 25 -35.69 -1.24 -63.98
CA ARG A 25 -36.10 0.03 -64.62
C ARG A 25 -37.51 0.49 -64.22
N GLY A 26 -37.90 0.28 -62.95
CA GLY A 26 -39.22 0.65 -62.43
C GLY A 26 -40.38 -0.28 -62.80
N ASN A 27 -40.15 -1.40 -63.49
CA ASN A 27 -41.20 -2.34 -63.91
C ASN A 27 -41.68 -3.32 -62.81
N VAL A 28 -41.38 -3.03 -61.55
CA VAL A 28 -41.60 -3.95 -60.42
C VAL A 28 -42.20 -3.18 -59.25
N PHE A 29 -43.30 -3.70 -58.70
CA PHE A 29 -43.99 -3.10 -57.55
C PHE A 29 -43.62 -3.84 -56.27
N LEU A 30 -42.97 -3.13 -55.34
CA LEU A 30 -42.65 -3.61 -54.00
C LEU A 30 -43.72 -3.13 -53.00
N ARG A 31 -44.22 -4.03 -52.17
CA ARG A 31 -44.92 -3.68 -50.92
C ARG A 31 -44.18 -4.30 -49.75
N GLN A 32 -44.13 -3.58 -48.64
CA GLN A 32 -43.47 -4.04 -47.42
C GLN A 32 -44.39 -3.85 -46.21
N ALA A 33 -44.23 -4.72 -45.23
CA ALA A 33 -44.86 -4.64 -43.92
C ALA A 33 -43.81 -4.95 -42.86
N GLU A 34 -43.75 -4.13 -41.82
CA GLU A 34 -42.76 -4.30 -40.74
C GLU A 34 -43.28 -5.33 -39.73
N ILE A 35 -42.39 -6.18 -39.21
CA ILE A 35 -42.71 -7.08 -38.09
C ILE A 35 -42.38 -6.31 -36.81
N GLU A 36 -43.38 -6.09 -35.96
CA GLU A 36 -43.22 -5.31 -34.71
C GLU A 36 -42.31 -6.04 -33.71
N THR A 37 -42.42 -7.37 -33.62
CA THR A 37 -41.62 -8.18 -32.72
C THR A 37 -40.22 -8.45 -33.30
N PRO A 38 -39.15 -8.20 -32.53
CA PRO A 38 -37.82 -8.63 -32.94
C PRO A 38 -37.74 -10.16 -32.96
N LEU A 39 -37.10 -10.70 -33.99
CA LEU A 39 -36.90 -12.14 -34.16
C LEU A 39 -35.44 -12.46 -33.88
N GLU A 40 -35.19 -13.57 -33.19
CA GLU A 40 -33.83 -14.08 -33.00
C GLU A 40 -33.27 -14.58 -34.33
N ASP A 41 -32.08 -14.09 -34.72
CA ASP A 41 -31.40 -14.63 -35.88
C ASP A 41 -30.84 -16.03 -35.55
N PRO A 42 -31.20 -17.09 -36.30
CA PRO A 42 -30.73 -18.45 -36.01
C PRO A 42 -29.20 -18.61 -36.16
N SER A 43 -28.50 -17.66 -36.77
CA SER A 43 -27.05 -17.71 -36.98
C SER A 43 -26.24 -16.89 -35.97
N THR A 44 -26.78 -15.78 -35.46
CA THR A 44 -26.06 -14.89 -34.53
C THR A 44 -26.64 -14.90 -33.11
N GLY A 45 -27.89 -15.32 -32.93
CA GLY A 45 -28.60 -15.24 -31.66
C GLY A 45 -29.06 -13.82 -31.29
N ASP A 46 -28.85 -12.84 -32.18
CA ASP A 46 -29.25 -11.46 -31.93
C ASP A 46 -30.73 -11.23 -32.21
N GLN A 47 -31.35 -10.36 -31.43
CA GLN A 47 -32.70 -9.87 -31.68
C GLN A 47 -32.68 -8.85 -32.83
N VAL A 48 -33.15 -9.26 -34.00
CA VAL A 48 -33.14 -8.44 -35.21
C VAL A 48 -34.57 -8.10 -35.66
N HIS A 49 -34.77 -6.84 -36.05
CA HIS A 49 -36.01 -6.42 -36.68
C HIS A 49 -36.01 -6.83 -38.16
N LYS A 50 -36.99 -7.65 -38.51
CA LYS A 50 -37.22 -8.10 -39.88
C LYS A 50 -38.49 -7.48 -40.44
N SER A 51 -38.55 -7.34 -41.75
CA SER A 51 -39.70 -6.82 -42.46
C SER A 51 -40.07 -7.79 -43.58
N VAL A 52 -41.38 -7.99 -43.77
CA VAL A 52 -41.94 -8.80 -44.85
C VAL A 52 -42.04 -7.93 -46.10
N PHE A 53 -41.72 -8.51 -47.25
CA PHE A 53 -41.89 -7.86 -48.53
C PHE A 53 -42.61 -8.77 -49.53
N ILE A 54 -43.35 -8.15 -50.45
CA ILE A 54 -43.97 -8.80 -51.61
C ILE A 54 -43.65 -7.98 -52.86
N ILE A 55 -43.20 -8.67 -53.91
CA ILE A 55 -42.74 -8.06 -55.15
C ILE A 55 -43.61 -8.59 -56.29
N PHE A 56 -44.28 -7.70 -57.02
CA PHE A 56 -45.06 -8.02 -58.22
C PHE A 56 -44.27 -7.69 -59.48
N PHE A 57 -44.22 -8.62 -60.43
CA PHE A 57 -43.57 -8.44 -61.73
C PHE A 57 -44.30 -9.21 -62.84
N GLN A 58 -44.01 -8.86 -64.09
CA GLN A 58 -44.56 -9.52 -65.27
C GLN A 58 -43.44 -9.99 -66.18
N GLY A 59 -43.32 -11.31 -66.38
CA GLY A 59 -42.32 -11.95 -67.24
C GLY A 59 -41.29 -12.81 -66.49
N ASP A 60 -40.88 -13.92 -67.11
CA ASP A 60 -40.01 -14.93 -66.49
C ASP A 60 -38.54 -14.49 -66.36
N GLN A 61 -38.05 -13.63 -67.27
CA GLN A 61 -36.71 -13.07 -67.17
C GLN A 61 -36.56 -12.11 -65.97
N LEU A 62 -37.63 -11.39 -65.60
CA LEU A 62 -37.64 -10.55 -64.41
C LEU A 62 -37.70 -11.39 -63.13
N LYS A 63 -38.46 -12.49 -63.14
CA LYS A 63 -38.53 -13.46 -62.03
C LYS A 63 -37.16 -13.97 -61.60
N THR A 64 -36.33 -14.39 -62.57
CA THR A 64 -34.99 -14.91 -62.30
C THR A 64 -34.04 -13.84 -61.78
N ARG A 65 -34.13 -12.60 -62.30
CA ARG A 65 -33.34 -11.46 -61.78
C ARG A 65 -33.73 -11.08 -60.35
N VAL A 66 -35.03 -10.99 -60.06
CA VAL A 66 -35.54 -10.66 -58.71
C VAL A 66 -35.10 -11.72 -57.70
N LYS A 67 -35.19 -13.02 -58.03
CA LYS A 67 -34.71 -14.08 -57.13
C LYS A 67 -33.22 -13.96 -56.81
N LYS A 68 -32.36 -13.71 -57.81
CA LYS A 68 -30.92 -13.49 -57.59
C LYS A 68 -30.63 -12.28 -56.70
N ILE A 69 -31.43 -11.21 -56.83
CA ILE A 69 -31.33 -10.04 -55.96
C ILE A 69 -31.71 -10.39 -54.52
N CYS A 70 -32.82 -11.11 -54.31
CA CYS A 70 -33.24 -11.57 -52.99
C CYS A 70 -32.18 -12.46 -52.32
N GLU A 71 -31.59 -13.41 -53.07
CA GLU A 71 -30.51 -14.27 -52.59
C GLU A 71 -29.25 -13.45 -52.23
N GLY A 72 -28.88 -12.46 -53.06
CA GLY A 72 -27.73 -11.59 -52.82
C GLY A 72 -27.82 -10.76 -51.54
N PHE A 73 -29.03 -10.32 -51.16
CA PHE A 73 -29.27 -9.61 -49.89
C PHE A 73 -29.49 -10.53 -48.68
N ARG A 74 -29.44 -11.86 -48.88
CA ARG A 74 -29.77 -12.89 -47.89
C ARG A 74 -31.22 -12.80 -47.39
N ALA A 75 -32.17 -12.45 -48.27
CA ALA A 75 -33.59 -12.53 -47.95
C ALA A 75 -34.07 -13.98 -48.03
N THR A 76 -34.87 -14.39 -47.04
CA THR A 76 -35.50 -15.72 -47.02
C THR A 76 -36.82 -15.66 -47.79
N LEU A 77 -36.92 -16.46 -48.86
CA LEU A 77 -38.08 -16.50 -49.75
C LEU A 77 -39.06 -17.59 -49.32
N TYR A 78 -40.36 -17.28 -49.29
CA TYR A 78 -41.41 -18.23 -48.93
C TYR A 78 -42.35 -18.49 -50.12
N PRO A 79 -42.70 -19.77 -50.39
CA PRO A 79 -43.73 -20.08 -51.37
C PRO A 79 -45.10 -19.68 -50.81
N CYS A 80 -45.83 -18.83 -51.54
CA CYS A 80 -47.14 -18.34 -51.14
C CYS A 80 -48.15 -18.67 -52.24
N PRO A 81 -49.12 -19.58 -52.00
CA PRO A 81 -50.14 -19.95 -52.98
C PRO A 81 -51.03 -18.76 -53.40
N GLU A 82 -51.47 -18.74 -54.66
CA GLU A 82 -52.33 -17.68 -55.18
C GLU A 82 -53.75 -17.79 -54.62
N ALA A 83 -54.28 -19.02 -54.54
CA ALA A 83 -55.62 -19.31 -54.03
C ALA A 83 -55.75 -19.01 -52.52
N PRO A 84 -56.82 -18.30 -52.09
CA PRO A 84 -57.05 -18.04 -50.68
C PRO A 84 -57.28 -19.31 -49.83
N ALA A 85 -57.88 -20.36 -50.41
CA ALA A 85 -58.13 -21.63 -49.73
C ALA A 85 -56.82 -22.34 -49.37
N ASP A 86 -55.94 -22.53 -50.36
CA ASP A 86 -54.63 -23.20 -50.20
C ASP A 86 -53.71 -22.44 -49.23
N ARG A 87 -53.78 -21.10 -49.20
CA ARG A 87 -53.06 -20.29 -48.20
C ARG A 87 -53.55 -20.57 -46.78
N ARG A 88 -54.86 -20.72 -46.59
CA ARG A 88 -55.45 -21.00 -45.29
C ARG A 88 -55.06 -22.40 -44.82
N GLU A 89 -55.05 -23.38 -45.72
CA GLU A 89 -54.59 -24.75 -45.43
C GLU A 89 -53.10 -24.78 -45.05
N MET A 90 -52.24 -24.12 -45.84
CA MET A 90 -50.80 -24.03 -45.54
C MET A 90 -50.55 -23.34 -44.19
N ALA A 91 -51.28 -22.27 -43.88
CA ALA A 91 -51.17 -21.57 -42.60
C ALA A 91 -51.54 -22.48 -41.42
N MET A 92 -52.63 -23.25 -41.53
CA MET A 92 -53.01 -24.23 -40.50
C MET A 92 -51.92 -25.30 -40.31
N GLY A 93 -51.37 -25.86 -41.40
CA GLY A 93 -50.31 -26.86 -41.32
C GLY A 93 -48.96 -26.34 -40.78
N VAL A 94 -48.66 -25.05 -40.98
CA VAL A 94 -47.49 -24.42 -40.36
C VAL A 94 -47.73 -24.16 -38.87
N MET A 95 -48.93 -23.73 -38.47
CA MET A 95 -49.27 -23.52 -37.06
C MET A 95 -49.16 -24.81 -36.25
N THR A 96 -49.67 -25.94 -36.76
CA THR A 96 -49.55 -27.24 -36.07
C THR A 96 -48.09 -27.66 -35.91
N ARG A 97 -47.26 -27.50 -36.94
CA ARG A 97 -45.81 -27.76 -36.85
C ARG A 97 -45.09 -26.86 -35.85
N ILE A 98 -45.48 -25.59 -35.74
CA ILE A 98 -44.91 -24.66 -34.75
C ILE A 98 -45.26 -25.15 -33.34
N GLU A 99 -46.49 -25.60 -33.12
CA GLU A 99 -46.92 -26.16 -31.85
C GLU A 99 -46.12 -27.42 -31.50
N ASP A 100 -46.00 -28.36 -32.44
CA ASP A 100 -45.18 -29.57 -32.26
C ASP A 100 -43.71 -29.21 -31.92
N LEU A 101 -43.09 -28.28 -32.64
CA LEU A 101 -41.72 -27.84 -32.39
C LEU A 101 -41.57 -27.17 -31.02
N ASN A 102 -42.54 -26.37 -30.59
CA ASN A 102 -42.54 -25.76 -29.26
C ASN A 102 -42.63 -26.81 -28.15
N THR A 103 -43.40 -27.89 -28.34
CA THR A 103 -43.42 -28.99 -27.37
C THR A 103 -42.06 -29.70 -27.26
N VAL A 104 -41.40 -29.96 -28.40
CA VAL A 104 -40.06 -30.57 -28.42
C VAL A 104 -39.01 -29.65 -27.81
N LEU A 105 -39.07 -28.34 -28.11
CA LEU A 105 -38.18 -27.34 -27.54
C LEU A 105 -38.34 -27.25 -26.02
N GLY A 106 -39.58 -27.24 -25.51
CA GLY A 106 -39.85 -27.27 -24.08
C GLY A 106 -39.24 -28.50 -23.41
N GLN A 107 -39.49 -29.70 -23.97
CA GLN A 107 -38.94 -30.95 -23.41
C GLN A 107 -37.40 -30.99 -23.41
N THR A 108 -36.76 -30.49 -24.47
CA THR A 108 -35.30 -30.43 -24.56
C THR A 108 -34.69 -29.40 -23.62
N GLN A 109 -35.33 -28.23 -23.45
CA GLN A 109 -34.92 -27.24 -22.46
C GLN A 109 -35.05 -27.78 -21.03
N ASP A 110 -36.14 -28.48 -20.72
CA ASP A 110 -36.36 -29.10 -19.41
C ASP A 110 -35.35 -30.23 -19.14
N HIS A 111 -35.03 -31.04 -20.15
CA HIS A 111 -33.98 -32.03 -20.03
C HIS A 111 -32.62 -31.39 -19.77
N ARG A 112 -32.25 -30.36 -20.55
CA ARG A 112 -31.02 -29.60 -20.37
C ARG A 112 -30.95 -28.97 -18.98
N HIS A 113 -32.03 -28.35 -18.51
CA HIS A 113 -32.08 -27.74 -17.18
C HIS A 113 -31.90 -28.77 -16.08
N ARG A 114 -32.57 -29.93 -16.15
CA ARG A 114 -32.39 -31.03 -15.18
C ARG A 114 -30.95 -31.51 -15.12
N VAL A 115 -30.29 -31.70 -16.27
CA VAL A 115 -28.88 -32.09 -16.34
C VAL A 115 -27.98 -31.00 -15.75
N LEU A 116 -28.22 -29.73 -16.08
CA LEU A 116 -27.46 -28.60 -15.53
C LEU A 116 -27.60 -28.49 -14.01
N VAL A 117 -28.80 -28.65 -13.46
CA VAL A 117 -29.04 -28.65 -12.00
C VAL A 117 -28.34 -29.83 -11.33
N ALA A 118 -28.38 -31.02 -11.94
CA ALA A 118 -27.66 -32.19 -11.43
C ALA A 118 -26.14 -32.00 -11.45
N ALA A 119 -25.59 -31.43 -12.54
CA ALA A 119 -24.17 -31.13 -12.68
C ALA A 119 -23.72 -30.01 -11.72
N ALA A 120 -24.53 -28.96 -11.55
CA ALA A 120 -24.24 -27.81 -10.70
C ALA A 120 -24.06 -28.20 -9.21
N LYS A 121 -24.74 -29.26 -8.75
CA LYS A 121 -24.55 -29.79 -7.39
C LYS A 121 -23.15 -30.38 -7.17
N ASN A 122 -22.55 -30.97 -8.21
CA ASN A 122 -21.29 -31.72 -8.10
C ASN A 122 -20.07 -30.97 -8.66
N ILE A 123 -20.27 -29.97 -9.52
CA ILE A 123 -19.19 -29.28 -10.25
C ILE A 123 -18.14 -28.68 -9.31
N LYS A 124 -18.56 -28.10 -8.18
CA LYS A 124 -17.64 -27.54 -7.17
C LYS A 124 -16.69 -28.61 -6.61
N ASN A 125 -17.23 -29.78 -6.29
CA ASN A 125 -16.44 -30.90 -5.78
C ASN A 125 -15.49 -31.47 -6.84
N TRP A 126 -15.94 -31.59 -8.09
CA TRP A 126 -15.09 -32.04 -9.20
C TRP A 126 -13.95 -31.07 -9.44
N PHE A 127 -14.21 -29.76 -9.44
CA PHE A 127 -13.18 -28.75 -9.64
C PHE A 127 -12.13 -28.75 -8.53
N ILE A 128 -12.55 -28.88 -7.26
CA ILE A 128 -11.64 -29.02 -6.13
C ILE A 128 -10.76 -30.26 -6.30
N LYS A 129 -11.32 -31.41 -6.69
CA LYS A 129 -10.56 -32.65 -6.91
C LYS A 129 -9.54 -32.49 -8.03
N VAL A 130 -9.96 -31.99 -9.19
CA VAL A 130 -9.07 -31.78 -10.35
C VAL A 130 -7.94 -30.82 -10.00
N ARG A 131 -8.22 -29.73 -9.28
CA ARG A 131 -7.19 -28.77 -8.85
C ARG A 131 -6.19 -29.38 -7.87
N LYS A 132 -6.66 -30.15 -6.89
CA LYS A 132 -5.76 -30.88 -5.97
C LYS A 132 -4.87 -31.86 -6.71
N ILE A 133 -5.44 -32.63 -7.65
CA ILE A 133 -4.68 -33.59 -8.46
C ILE A 133 -3.65 -32.87 -9.35
N LYS A 134 -4.05 -31.80 -10.03
CA LYS A 134 -3.14 -30.97 -10.85
C LYS A 134 -1.99 -30.42 -10.00
N ALA A 135 -2.27 -29.93 -8.81
CA ALA A 135 -1.25 -29.44 -7.88
C ALA A 135 -0.27 -30.53 -7.48
N ILE A 136 -0.76 -31.73 -7.13
CA ILE A 136 0.10 -32.89 -6.79
C ILE A 136 1.01 -33.25 -7.97
N TYR A 137 0.46 -33.38 -9.18
CA TYR A 137 1.27 -33.71 -10.36
C TYR A 137 2.28 -32.62 -10.71
N HIS A 138 1.92 -31.34 -10.53
CA HIS A 138 2.86 -30.25 -10.74
C HIS A 138 4.03 -30.32 -9.74
N THR A 139 3.76 -30.63 -8.47
CA THR A 139 4.81 -30.81 -7.45
C THR A 139 5.64 -32.06 -7.70
N LEU A 140 5.04 -33.17 -8.13
CA LEU A 140 5.78 -34.38 -8.50
C LEU A 140 6.71 -34.14 -9.70
N ASN A 141 6.34 -33.25 -10.62
CA ASN A 141 7.18 -32.88 -11.75
C ASN A 141 8.41 -32.03 -11.37
N LEU A 142 8.44 -31.48 -10.15
CA LEU A 142 9.63 -30.79 -9.61
C LEU A 142 10.64 -31.76 -8.99
N PHE A 143 10.27 -33.04 -8.80
CA PHE A 143 11.14 -34.03 -8.18
C PHE A 143 12.02 -34.71 -9.21
N ASN A 144 13.22 -35.11 -8.78
CA ASN A 144 14.11 -35.89 -9.63
C ASN A 144 13.75 -37.38 -9.54
N LEU A 145 13.81 -38.07 -10.67
CA LEU A 145 13.46 -39.49 -10.76
C LEU A 145 14.73 -40.34 -10.71
N ASP A 146 14.86 -41.19 -9.70
CA ASP A 146 15.90 -42.22 -9.66
C ASP A 146 15.41 -43.46 -10.43
N VAL A 147 16.02 -43.69 -11.59
CA VAL A 147 15.68 -44.81 -12.50
C VAL A 147 15.97 -46.17 -11.85
N THR A 148 16.91 -46.23 -10.91
CA THR A 148 17.38 -47.50 -10.32
C THR A 148 16.43 -48.04 -9.25
N GLN A 149 15.96 -47.17 -8.34
CA GLN A 149 15.07 -47.56 -7.24
C GLN A 149 13.59 -47.29 -7.53
N LYS A 150 13.26 -46.65 -8.67
CA LYS A 150 11.91 -46.13 -8.96
C LYS A 150 11.39 -45.22 -7.84
N CYS A 151 12.29 -44.52 -7.17
CA CYS A 151 12.01 -43.57 -6.11
C CYS A 151 12.12 -42.14 -6.64
N LEU A 152 11.38 -41.22 -6.03
CA LEU A 152 11.49 -39.79 -6.31
C LEU A 152 12.34 -39.15 -5.22
N ILE A 153 13.31 -38.35 -5.64
CA ILE A 153 14.17 -37.57 -4.77
C ILE A 153 13.72 -36.11 -4.86
N ALA A 154 13.46 -35.52 -3.70
CA ALA A 154 12.99 -34.15 -3.58
C ALA A 154 13.86 -33.41 -2.56
N GLU A 155 14.33 -32.23 -2.94
CA GLU A 155 14.95 -31.27 -2.04
C GLU A 155 13.92 -30.21 -1.68
N CYS A 156 13.74 -29.92 -0.40
CA CYS A 156 12.73 -28.99 0.06
C CYS A 156 13.17 -28.18 1.28
N TRP A 157 12.75 -26.93 1.29
CA TRP A 157 12.91 -26.06 2.44
C TRP A 157 11.84 -26.35 3.49
N VAL A 158 12.28 -26.64 4.71
CA VAL A 158 11.40 -26.98 5.83
C VAL A 158 11.79 -26.15 7.06
N PRO A 159 10.83 -25.53 7.78
CA PRO A 159 11.09 -24.91 9.06
C PRO A 159 11.63 -25.94 10.06
N VAL A 160 12.75 -25.64 10.71
CA VAL A 160 13.43 -26.56 11.65
C VAL A 160 12.50 -27.01 12.79
N LEU A 161 11.59 -26.13 13.23
CA LEU A 161 10.62 -26.43 14.29
C LEU A 161 9.55 -27.46 13.89
N ASP A 162 9.26 -27.61 12.60
CA ASP A 162 8.13 -28.40 12.12
C ASP A 162 8.58 -29.76 11.51
N ILE A 163 9.88 -30.09 11.60
CA ILE A 163 10.46 -31.34 11.04
C ILE A 163 9.77 -32.59 11.59
N GLU A 164 9.51 -32.64 12.90
CA GLU A 164 8.87 -33.80 13.54
C GLU A 164 7.45 -34.02 13.01
N THR A 165 6.71 -32.92 12.75
CA THR A 165 5.34 -33.00 12.23
C THR A 165 5.31 -33.59 10.82
N ILE A 166 6.32 -33.26 10.00
CA ILE A 166 6.47 -33.78 8.64
C ILE A 166 6.86 -35.25 8.66
N GLN A 167 7.79 -35.65 9.54
CA GLN A 167 8.14 -37.07 9.70
C GLN A 167 6.91 -37.91 10.09
N LEU A 168 6.07 -37.40 10.99
CA LEU A 168 4.83 -38.06 11.39
C LEU A 168 3.81 -38.13 10.25
N ALA A 169 3.69 -37.07 9.45
CA ALA A 169 2.82 -37.05 8.27
C ALA A 169 3.28 -38.05 7.20
N LEU A 170 4.60 -38.16 6.97
CA LEU A 170 5.19 -39.14 6.05
C LEU A 170 4.94 -40.58 6.53
N ARG A 171 5.16 -40.88 7.82
CA ARG A 171 4.85 -42.20 8.40
C ARG A 171 3.38 -42.58 8.23
N ARG A 172 2.44 -41.66 8.50
CA ARG A 172 1.01 -41.87 8.25
C ARG A 172 0.70 -42.13 6.77
N GLY A 173 1.42 -41.48 5.85
CA GLY A 173 1.29 -41.71 4.41
C GLY A 173 1.71 -43.12 4.01
N THR A 174 2.81 -43.62 4.58
CA THR A 174 3.31 -44.98 4.36
C THR A 174 2.36 -46.03 4.95
N GLU A 175 1.88 -45.85 6.18
CA GLU A 175 0.91 -46.75 6.82
C GLU A 175 -0.38 -46.88 5.99
N ARG A 176 -0.90 -45.77 5.46
CA ARG A 176 -2.13 -45.77 4.65
C ARG A 176 -1.94 -46.37 3.26
N SER A 177 -0.76 -46.24 2.68
CA SER A 177 -0.45 -46.81 1.36
C SER A 177 -0.10 -48.30 1.44
N GLY A 178 0.22 -48.82 2.64
CA GLY A 178 0.68 -50.19 2.82
C GLY A 178 2.04 -50.46 2.17
N SER A 179 2.81 -49.41 1.85
CA SER A 179 4.13 -49.54 1.25
C SER A 179 5.14 -50.03 2.28
N SER A 180 6.00 -50.97 1.89
CA SER A 180 7.08 -51.50 2.72
C SER A 180 8.28 -50.55 2.83
N VAL A 181 8.36 -49.50 2.01
CA VAL A 181 9.48 -48.56 1.98
C VAL A 181 9.23 -47.41 2.95
N PRO A 182 10.06 -47.24 4.00
CA PRO A 182 9.95 -46.09 4.89
C PRO A 182 10.40 -44.81 4.17
N PRO A 183 9.75 -43.67 4.43
CA PRO A 183 10.15 -42.40 3.86
C PRO A 183 11.43 -41.94 4.57
N ILE A 184 12.47 -41.64 3.79
CA ILE A 184 13.76 -41.19 4.31
C ILE A 184 13.77 -39.66 4.23
N LEU A 185 13.88 -38.99 5.39
CA LEU A 185 14.10 -37.55 5.47
C LEU A 185 15.51 -37.32 6.00
N ASN A 186 16.40 -36.82 5.14
CA ASN A 186 17.77 -36.48 5.52
C ASN A 186 17.93 -34.96 5.61
N ARG A 187 18.73 -34.47 6.56
CA ARG A 187 19.08 -33.06 6.66
C ARG A 187 20.34 -32.81 5.83
N MET A 188 20.21 -31.98 4.80
CA MET A 188 21.33 -31.53 3.98
C MET A 188 21.79 -30.15 4.45
N GLU A 189 23.10 -29.91 4.41
CA GLU A 189 23.68 -28.57 4.52
C GLU A 189 23.94 -28.03 3.12
N THR A 190 23.45 -26.82 2.83
CA THR A 190 23.63 -26.14 1.55
C THR A 190 24.12 -24.71 1.79
N PHE A 191 24.81 -24.15 0.79
CA PHE A 191 25.26 -22.76 0.78
C PHE A 191 24.23 -21.80 0.17
N GLU A 192 23.11 -22.30 -0.36
CA GLU A 192 22.02 -21.46 -0.87
C GLU A 192 21.29 -20.75 0.26
N ASP A 193 20.90 -19.49 0.02
CA ASP A 193 20.14 -18.70 0.97
C ASP A 193 18.73 -19.28 1.13
N PRO A 194 18.27 -19.63 2.35
CA PRO A 194 16.94 -20.19 2.54
C PRO A 194 15.83 -19.13 2.36
N PRO A 195 14.58 -19.57 2.09
CA PRO A 195 13.44 -18.66 2.08
C PRO A 195 13.17 -18.10 3.48
N THR A 196 12.68 -16.87 3.53
CA THR A 196 12.31 -16.21 4.79
C THR A 196 10.88 -16.53 5.17
N TYR A 197 10.68 -17.02 6.39
CA TYR A 197 9.37 -17.34 6.95
C TYR A 197 9.12 -16.61 8.27
N ASN A 198 8.14 -15.70 8.27
CA ASN A 198 7.69 -14.99 9.45
C ASN A 198 6.34 -15.57 9.94
N ARG A 199 6.29 -16.07 11.17
CA ARG A 199 5.04 -16.57 11.77
C ARG A 199 4.12 -15.38 12.09
N THR A 200 3.10 -15.18 11.26
CA THR A 200 2.12 -14.10 11.47
C THR A 200 0.90 -14.60 12.24
N ASN A 201 0.48 -13.83 13.22
CA ASN A 201 -0.84 -13.96 13.83
C ASN A 201 -1.85 -13.13 13.02
N LYS A 202 -3.13 -13.34 13.29
CA LYS A 202 -4.24 -12.53 12.76
C LYS A 202 -4.00 -11.02 12.86
N PHE A 203 -3.40 -10.56 13.95
CA PHE A 203 -3.08 -9.15 14.18
C PHE A 203 -1.87 -8.67 13.36
N THR A 204 -0.80 -9.48 13.29
CA THR A 204 0.46 -9.08 12.63
C THR A 204 0.45 -9.30 11.12
N LYS A 205 -0.46 -10.11 10.58
CA LYS A 205 -0.57 -10.41 9.15
C LYS A 205 -0.69 -9.14 8.29
N GLY A 206 -1.52 -8.17 8.71
CA GLY A 206 -1.72 -6.92 7.96
C GLY A 206 -0.45 -6.05 7.91
N PHE A 207 0.24 -5.91 9.04
CA PHE A 207 1.51 -5.17 9.11
C PHE A 207 2.64 -5.87 8.36
N GLN A 208 2.69 -7.20 8.41
CA GLN A 208 3.69 -7.97 7.66
C GLN A 208 3.50 -7.80 6.15
N ALA A 209 2.25 -7.90 5.66
CA ALA A 209 1.95 -7.70 4.25
C ALA A 209 2.35 -6.29 3.75
N LEU A 210 2.23 -5.26 4.60
CA LEU A 210 2.67 -3.90 4.29
C LEU A 210 4.20 -3.81 4.12
N ILE A 211 4.96 -4.59 4.88
CA ILE A 211 6.42 -4.62 4.80
C ILE A 211 6.88 -5.46 3.62
N ASP A 212 6.30 -6.65 3.45
CA ASP A 212 6.62 -7.55 2.35
C ASP A 212 6.33 -6.93 0.97
N ALA A 213 5.42 -5.95 0.91
CA ALA A 213 5.15 -5.15 -0.30
C ALA A 213 6.32 -4.24 -0.73
N TYR A 214 7.20 -3.83 0.20
CA TYR A 214 8.42 -3.09 -0.13
C TYR A 214 9.54 -4.01 -0.61
N GLY A 215 9.70 -5.14 0.08
CA GLY A 215 10.68 -6.17 -0.21
C GLY A 215 10.57 -7.30 0.79
N VAL A 216 11.11 -8.47 0.48
CA VAL A 216 11.13 -9.61 1.41
C VAL A 216 12.45 -9.62 2.16
N ALA A 217 12.38 -9.81 3.47
CA ALA A 217 13.55 -9.73 4.33
C ALA A 217 14.56 -10.83 3.99
N SER A 218 15.85 -10.54 4.08
CA SER A 218 16.88 -11.56 3.91
C SER A 218 16.83 -12.61 5.03
N TYR A 219 17.39 -13.79 4.79
CA TYR A 219 17.32 -14.89 5.75
C TYR A 219 17.94 -14.52 7.11
N ARG A 220 17.13 -14.65 8.17
CA ARG A 220 17.48 -14.29 9.56
C ARG A 220 17.86 -12.81 9.78
N GLU A 221 17.39 -11.92 8.91
CA GLU A 221 17.45 -10.48 9.14
C GLU A 221 16.42 -10.02 10.17
N MET A 222 16.68 -8.90 10.87
CA MET A 222 15.70 -8.31 11.78
C MET A 222 14.45 -7.85 11.02
N ASN A 223 13.29 -8.39 11.40
CA ASN A 223 12.01 -7.99 10.81
C ASN A 223 11.60 -6.58 11.32
N PRO A 224 11.27 -5.63 10.43
CA PRO A 224 10.73 -4.33 10.83
C PRO A 224 9.33 -4.41 11.48
N ALA A 225 8.57 -5.50 11.25
CA ALA A 225 7.15 -5.61 11.61
C ALA A 225 6.84 -5.27 13.08
N PRO A 226 7.56 -5.81 14.09
CA PRO A 226 7.25 -5.53 15.49
C PRO A 226 7.29 -4.03 15.83
N TYR A 227 8.20 -3.28 15.22
CA TYR A 227 8.34 -1.84 15.45
C TYR A 227 7.25 -1.06 14.71
N THR A 228 7.01 -1.41 13.44
CA THR A 228 5.97 -0.74 12.63
C THR A 228 4.58 -0.85 13.23
N ILE A 229 4.25 -1.92 13.98
CA ILE A 229 2.95 -2.06 14.65
C ILE A 229 2.59 -0.84 15.50
N ILE A 230 3.57 -0.23 16.18
CA ILE A 230 3.34 0.94 17.05
C ILE A 230 3.76 2.23 16.35
N THR A 231 4.92 2.26 15.70
CA THR A 231 5.46 3.50 15.11
C THR A 231 4.62 3.97 13.92
N PHE A 232 4.05 3.05 13.14
CA PHE A 232 3.26 3.40 11.97
C PHE A 232 1.97 4.16 12.33
N PRO A 233 1.09 3.60 13.19
CA PRO A 233 -0.09 4.34 13.63
C PRO A 233 0.22 5.62 14.41
N PHE A 234 1.34 5.67 15.13
CA PHE A 234 1.75 6.86 15.87
C PHE A 234 2.17 8.01 14.94
N LEU A 235 3.00 7.76 13.92
CA LEU A 235 3.37 8.80 12.95
C LEU A 235 2.17 9.24 12.13
N PHE A 236 1.24 8.33 11.82
CA PHE A 236 -0.04 8.65 11.22
C PHE A 236 -0.85 9.61 12.08
N ALA A 237 -0.95 9.34 13.37
CA ALA A 237 -1.69 10.18 14.30
C ALA A 237 -1.13 11.61 14.43
N ILE A 238 0.17 11.82 14.24
CA ILE A 238 0.76 13.16 14.24
C ILE A 238 0.29 13.98 13.03
N MET A 239 0.20 13.34 11.85
CA MET A 239 -0.33 13.93 10.62
C MET A 239 -1.85 14.13 10.70
N PHE A 240 -2.56 13.14 11.23
CA PHE A 240 -4.02 13.09 11.32
C PHE A 240 -4.48 13.33 12.77
N GLY A 241 -4.08 14.46 13.34
CA GLY A 241 -4.33 14.79 14.74
C GLY A 241 -5.63 15.56 14.95
N ASP A 242 -6.78 14.90 14.86
CA ASP A 242 -8.10 15.43 15.22
C ASP A 242 -8.85 14.37 16.04
N PHE A 243 -9.33 14.75 17.22
CA PHE A 243 -10.03 13.81 18.12
C PHE A 243 -11.33 13.31 17.50
N GLY A 244 -12.07 14.17 16.80
CA GLY A 244 -13.36 13.85 16.20
C GLY A 244 -13.22 12.88 15.02
N HIS A 245 -12.32 13.18 14.10
CA HIS A 245 -12.03 12.28 12.97
C HIS A 245 -11.41 10.95 13.44
N GLY A 246 -10.52 10.99 14.42
CA GLY A 246 -9.93 9.80 15.05
C GLY A 246 -10.99 8.88 15.67
N LEU A 247 -12.01 9.46 16.32
CA LEU A 247 -13.15 8.71 16.88
C LEU A 247 -13.94 8.00 15.78
N ILE A 248 -14.22 8.66 14.65
CA ILE A 248 -14.93 8.05 13.51
C ILE A 248 -14.14 6.87 12.96
N MET A 249 -12.82 7.04 12.75
CA MET A 249 -11.94 5.97 12.30
C MET A 249 -11.86 4.81 13.29
N PHE A 250 -11.80 5.10 14.59
CA PHE A 250 -11.79 4.12 15.66
C PHE A 250 -13.08 3.29 15.68
N LEU A 251 -14.24 3.94 15.58
CA LEU A 251 -15.53 3.28 15.55
C LEU A 251 -15.68 2.40 14.30
N PHE A 252 -15.25 2.88 13.13
CA PHE A 252 -15.28 2.11 11.89
C PHE A 252 -14.34 0.89 11.94
N GLY A 253 -13.10 1.08 12.40
CA GLY A 253 -12.15 -0.02 12.62
C GLY A 253 -12.66 -1.03 13.65
N GLY A 254 -13.24 -0.55 14.75
CA GLY A 254 -13.85 -1.38 15.79
C GLY A 254 -15.03 -2.20 15.27
N TRP A 255 -15.90 -1.59 14.46
CA TRP A 255 -17.02 -2.29 13.82
C TRP A 255 -16.54 -3.44 12.91
N MET A 256 -15.50 -3.22 12.09
CA MET A 256 -14.90 -4.27 11.26
C MET A 256 -14.28 -5.41 12.09
N VAL A 257 -13.66 -5.09 13.24
CA VAL A 257 -13.07 -6.09 14.14
C VAL A 257 -14.16 -6.91 14.85
N LEU A 258 -15.27 -6.29 15.27
CA LEU A 258 -16.38 -6.97 15.93
C LEU A 258 -17.16 -7.88 14.96
N LYS A 259 -17.35 -7.46 13.70
CA LYS A 259 -18.11 -8.21 12.68
C LYS A 259 -17.23 -9.05 11.75
N GLU A 260 -16.07 -9.49 12.23
CA GLU A 260 -15.12 -10.19 11.37
C GLU A 260 -15.63 -11.52 10.78
N LYS A 261 -16.22 -12.40 11.59
CA LYS A 261 -16.70 -13.72 11.11
C LYS A 261 -17.73 -13.61 9.97
N PRO A 262 -18.80 -12.79 10.09
CA PRO A 262 -19.76 -12.65 8.99
C PRO A 262 -19.15 -11.95 7.77
N LEU A 263 -18.29 -10.93 7.97
CA LEU A 263 -17.64 -10.22 6.85
C LEU A 263 -16.62 -11.08 6.10
N ALA A 264 -15.87 -11.93 6.81
CA ALA A 264 -14.95 -12.88 6.17
C ALA A 264 -15.70 -13.99 5.40
N ALA A 265 -16.92 -14.33 5.82
CA ALA A 265 -17.77 -15.28 5.12
C ALA A 265 -18.45 -14.66 3.89
N GLN A 266 -18.78 -13.38 3.96
CA GLN A 266 -19.32 -12.60 2.85
C GLN A 266 -18.16 -12.10 1.97
N LYS A 267 -17.68 -12.98 1.08
CA LYS A 267 -16.70 -12.57 0.05
C LYS A 267 -17.31 -11.48 -0.81
N SER A 268 -16.69 -10.30 -0.81
CA SER A 268 -17.06 -9.19 -1.68
C SER A 268 -16.14 -9.14 -2.88
N ASP A 269 -16.71 -8.91 -4.05
CA ASP A 269 -15.98 -8.80 -5.32
C ASP A 269 -15.17 -7.49 -5.40
N ASN A 270 -15.47 -6.50 -4.54
CA ASN A 270 -14.76 -5.23 -4.50
C ASN A 270 -13.35 -5.39 -3.90
N GLU A 271 -12.32 -5.29 -4.75
CA GLU A 271 -10.90 -5.33 -4.35
C GLU A 271 -10.57 -4.31 -3.25
N ILE A 272 -11.11 -3.10 -3.35
CA ILE A 272 -10.91 -2.03 -2.35
C ILE A 272 -11.38 -2.50 -0.97
N TRP A 273 -12.55 -3.13 -0.89
CA TRP A 273 -13.06 -3.63 0.39
C TRP A 273 -12.16 -4.71 0.98
N ASN A 274 -11.64 -5.62 0.15
CA ASN A 274 -10.74 -6.68 0.58
C ASN A 274 -9.42 -6.11 1.16
N ILE A 275 -8.88 -5.04 0.55
CA ILE A 275 -7.70 -4.33 1.08
C ILE A 275 -8.02 -3.68 2.44
N PHE A 276 -9.13 -2.95 2.53
CA PHE A 276 -9.56 -2.32 3.79
C PHE A 276 -9.80 -3.34 4.91
N PHE A 277 -10.44 -4.46 4.60
CA PHE A 277 -10.70 -5.53 5.56
C PHE A 277 -9.41 -6.25 6.00
N GLY A 278 -8.45 -6.42 5.09
CA GLY A 278 -7.10 -6.91 5.39
C GLY A 278 -6.37 -6.02 6.40
N GLY A 279 -6.55 -4.70 6.28
CA GLY A 279 -5.97 -3.66 7.14
C GLY A 279 -6.76 -3.30 8.40
N ARG A 280 -7.81 -4.03 8.79
CA ARG A 280 -8.73 -3.63 9.88
C ARG A 280 -8.06 -3.28 11.22
N TYR A 281 -7.02 -4.03 11.60
CA TYR A 281 -6.27 -3.78 12.83
C TYR A 281 -5.39 -2.52 12.75
N ILE A 282 -4.91 -2.20 11.55
CA ILE A 282 -4.13 -0.98 11.29
C ILE A 282 -5.05 0.23 11.46
N ILE A 283 -6.23 0.21 10.83
CA ILE A 283 -7.22 1.30 10.92
C ILE A 283 -7.68 1.51 12.37
N PHE A 284 -7.95 0.41 13.09
CA PHE A 284 -8.31 0.47 14.50
C PHE A 284 -7.23 1.16 15.34
N LEU A 285 -5.97 0.78 15.17
CA LEU A 285 -4.86 1.34 15.93
C LEU A 285 -4.57 2.81 15.55
N MET A 286 -4.67 3.13 14.26
CA MET A 286 -4.59 4.52 13.76
C MET A 286 -5.66 5.42 14.38
N GLY A 287 -6.89 4.92 14.54
CA GLY A 287 -7.97 5.66 15.21
C GLY A 287 -7.66 5.95 16.69
N ILE A 288 -7.15 4.97 17.43
CA ILE A 288 -6.77 5.16 18.85
C ILE A 288 -5.67 6.21 18.99
N PHE A 289 -4.60 6.10 18.20
CA PHE A 289 -3.49 7.05 18.28
C PHE A 289 -3.91 8.44 17.78
N SER A 290 -4.74 8.53 16.74
CA SER A 290 -5.30 9.81 16.26
C SER A 290 -6.16 10.49 17.32
N MET A 291 -6.96 9.73 18.07
CA MET A 291 -7.69 10.24 19.23
C MET A 291 -6.75 10.77 20.32
N TYR A 292 -5.66 10.05 20.61
CA TYR A 292 -4.65 10.51 21.55
C TYR A 292 -3.96 11.80 21.10
N THR A 293 -3.48 11.88 19.85
CA THR A 293 -2.80 13.08 19.34
C THR A 293 -3.77 14.25 19.16
N GLY A 294 -5.01 14.00 18.76
CA GLY A 294 -6.07 15.01 18.71
C GLY A 294 -6.38 15.60 20.08
N PHE A 295 -6.36 14.79 21.14
CA PHE A 295 -6.46 15.27 22.52
C PHE A 295 -5.24 16.11 22.93
N ILE A 296 -4.02 15.70 22.58
CA ILE A 296 -2.79 16.50 22.80
C ILE A 296 -2.84 17.82 22.02
N TYR A 297 -3.34 17.82 20.79
CA TYR A 297 -3.52 19.05 20.04
C TYR A 297 -4.69 19.90 20.51
N ASN A 298 -5.55 19.35 21.37
CA ASN A 298 -6.78 19.98 21.84
C ASN A 298 -7.65 20.47 20.67
N ASP A 299 -7.84 19.61 19.67
CA ASP A 299 -8.64 19.88 18.48
C ASP A 299 -9.68 18.77 18.27
N ILE A 300 -10.96 19.16 18.28
CA ILE A 300 -12.12 18.33 17.96
C ILE A 300 -12.93 19.04 16.88
N PHE A 301 -12.94 18.50 15.65
CA PHE A 301 -13.62 19.11 14.51
C PHE A 301 -13.36 20.63 14.37
N SER A 302 -12.10 21.07 14.52
CA SER A 302 -11.65 22.48 14.51
C SER A 302 -12.05 23.33 15.73
N LYS A 303 -12.40 22.73 16.86
CA LYS A 303 -12.72 23.41 18.12
C LYS A 303 -11.86 22.88 19.27
N SER A 304 -11.60 23.74 20.26
CA SER A 304 -10.85 23.36 21.46
C SER A 304 -11.77 23.01 22.63
N LEU A 305 -11.29 22.13 23.50
CA LEU A 305 -11.96 21.74 24.74
C LEU A 305 -11.33 22.46 25.93
N ASN A 306 -12.14 23.21 26.68
CA ASN A 306 -11.68 23.84 27.92
C ASN A 306 -11.87 22.89 29.12
N VAL A 307 -10.91 21.96 29.32
CA VAL A 307 -10.99 20.94 30.38
C VAL A 307 -10.40 21.42 31.71
N PHE A 308 -9.25 22.08 31.68
CA PHE A 308 -8.50 22.45 32.90
C PHE A 308 -8.56 23.95 33.26
N GLY A 309 -9.30 24.75 32.49
CA GLY A 309 -9.25 26.20 32.58
C GLY A 309 -8.04 26.78 31.84
N THR A 310 -8.14 28.01 31.36
CA THR A 310 -7.10 28.67 30.58
C THR A 310 -6.07 29.33 31.50
N TYR A 311 -4.78 29.18 31.22
CA TYR A 311 -3.71 29.84 32.00
C TYR A 311 -3.32 31.22 31.47
N TRP A 312 -4.09 31.70 30.49
CA TRP A 312 -4.09 33.10 30.06
C TRP A 312 -5.21 33.83 30.76
N THR A 313 -4.86 34.90 31.47
CA THR A 313 -5.80 35.82 32.11
C THR A 313 -5.80 37.13 31.37
N VAL A 314 -7.00 37.58 31.02
CA VAL A 314 -7.22 38.91 30.48
C VAL A 314 -7.24 39.89 31.66
N THR A 315 -6.11 40.57 31.90
CA THR A 315 -6.02 41.64 32.91
C THR A 315 -6.19 43.01 32.24
N ASN A 316 -6.84 43.96 32.92
CA ASN A 316 -7.04 45.35 32.46
C ASN A 316 -7.90 45.57 31.20
N ILE A 317 -9.08 44.95 31.10
CA ILE A 317 -10.05 45.32 30.04
C ILE A 317 -11.33 45.91 30.65
N THR A 318 -11.60 47.18 30.35
CA THR A 318 -12.88 47.86 30.60
C THR A 318 -13.89 47.51 29.49
N THR A 319 -15.19 47.53 29.80
CA THR A 319 -16.28 47.23 28.85
C THR A 319 -16.22 48.07 27.57
N ASP A 320 -15.72 49.32 27.66
CA ASP A 320 -15.60 50.24 26.53
C ASP A 320 -14.47 49.87 25.56
N ASN A 321 -13.41 49.20 26.05
CA ASN A 321 -12.30 48.73 25.22
C ASN A 321 -12.69 47.47 24.44
N VAL A 322 -13.55 46.60 25.00
CA VAL A 322 -14.07 45.40 24.31
C VAL A 322 -14.95 45.77 23.12
N MET A 323 -15.77 46.82 23.25
CA MET A 323 -16.74 47.19 22.21
C MET A 323 -16.10 47.94 21.03
N ASN A 324 -14.94 48.59 21.23
CA ASN A 324 -14.31 49.46 20.22
C ASN A 324 -13.09 48.83 19.52
N ILE A 325 -12.40 47.88 20.15
CA ILE A 325 -11.16 47.30 19.61
C ILE A 325 -11.41 45.89 19.06
N LYS A 326 -11.15 45.69 17.76
CA LYS A 326 -11.38 44.41 17.07
C LYS A 326 -10.36 43.31 17.46
N SER A 327 -9.12 43.67 17.74
CA SER A 327 -8.08 42.73 18.18
C SER A 327 -7.21 43.36 19.27
N PHE A 328 -7.00 42.61 20.36
CA PHE A 328 -6.19 43.04 21.51
C PHE A 328 -5.03 42.07 21.70
N GLN A 329 -3.80 42.59 21.70
CA GLN A 329 -2.61 41.78 21.95
C GLN A 329 -2.38 41.68 23.46
N LEU A 330 -2.44 40.45 23.98
CA LEU A 330 -2.12 40.17 25.38
C LEU A 330 -0.61 40.14 25.56
N ASP A 331 -0.10 40.98 26.46
CA ASP A 331 1.32 40.94 26.83
C ASP A 331 1.61 39.68 27.67
N PRO A 332 2.55 38.82 27.22
CA PRO A 332 2.85 37.55 27.89
C PRO A 332 3.53 37.74 29.26
N THR A 333 3.96 38.96 29.59
CA THR A 333 4.59 39.32 30.86
C THR A 333 3.58 39.43 32.00
N TRP A 334 2.35 39.89 31.75
CA TRP A 334 1.31 40.06 32.77
C TRP A 334 0.10 39.15 32.57
N SER A 335 -0.18 38.75 31.32
CA SER A 335 -1.38 37.99 30.97
C SER A 335 -1.22 36.49 31.09
N TYR A 336 0.02 35.99 31.23
CA TYR A 336 0.31 34.56 31.32
C TYR A 336 0.66 34.18 32.77
N ILE A 337 -0.02 33.18 33.33
CA ILE A 337 0.11 32.73 34.73
C ILE A 337 1.44 31.97 34.98
N GLN A 338 2.35 31.91 33.99
CA GLN A 338 3.66 31.23 34.03
C GLN A 338 3.66 29.72 34.29
N HIS A 339 2.48 29.11 34.41
CA HIS A 339 2.32 27.66 34.49
C HIS A 339 1.85 27.09 33.14
N PRO A 340 2.50 26.02 32.62
CA PRO A 340 2.07 25.38 31.37
C PRO A 340 0.73 24.65 31.58
N TYR A 341 -0.07 24.56 30.51
CA TYR A 341 -1.31 23.80 30.51
C TYR A 341 -0.99 22.30 30.77
N PRO A 342 -1.69 21.62 31.70
CA PRO A 342 -1.32 20.29 32.17
C PRO A 342 -1.21 19.21 31.08
N ILE A 343 -2.12 19.21 30.11
CA ILE A 343 -2.13 18.20 29.03
C ILE A 343 -2.54 18.87 27.71
N GLY A 344 -1.63 18.85 26.74
CA GLY A 344 -1.90 19.35 25.39
C GLY A 344 -1.75 20.85 25.25
N MET A 345 -2.46 21.44 24.28
CA MET A 345 -2.40 22.87 23.98
C MET A 345 -3.50 23.67 24.70
N ASP A 346 -3.15 24.89 25.13
CA ASP A 346 -4.09 25.79 25.79
C ASP A 346 -5.26 26.14 24.84
N PRO A 347 -6.53 26.02 25.27
CA PRO A 347 -7.71 26.34 24.46
C PRO A 347 -7.72 27.76 23.87
N VAL A 348 -7.07 28.73 24.52
CA VAL A 348 -7.04 30.14 24.10
C VAL A 348 -6.46 30.33 22.70
N TRP A 349 -5.52 29.46 22.31
CA TRP A 349 -4.90 29.53 20.99
C TRP A 349 -5.89 29.33 19.85
N GLN A 350 -7.03 28.66 20.08
CA GLN A 350 -8.03 28.49 19.02
C GLN A 350 -8.80 29.78 18.69
N LEU A 351 -8.89 30.69 19.66
CA LEU A 351 -9.54 32.00 19.52
C LEU A 351 -8.57 33.08 18.99
N ALA A 352 -7.26 32.85 19.08
CA ALA A 352 -6.25 33.84 18.77
C ALA A 352 -6.02 34.00 17.25
N GLU A 353 -5.87 35.25 16.78
CA GLU A 353 -5.53 35.55 15.38
C GLU A 353 -4.12 35.05 14.99
N ASN A 354 -3.18 35.05 15.95
CA ASN A 354 -1.78 34.64 15.75
C ASN A 354 -1.55 33.12 15.92
N LYS A 355 -2.60 32.31 15.98
CA LYS A 355 -2.49 30.85 16.22
C LYS A 355 -1.63 30.13 15.20
N ILE A 356 -1.70 30.52 13.92
CA ILE A 356 -0.98 29.84 12.83
C ILE A 356 0.53 29.97 13.04
N ILE A 357 0.99 31.14 13.50
CA ILE A 357 2.42 31.40 13.76
C ILE A 357 2.92 30.52 14.90
N PHE A 358 2.15 30.40 15.98
CA PHE A 358 2.48 29.55 17.12
C PHE A 358 2.48 28.06 16.75
N LEU A 359 1.38 27.58 16.14
CA LEU A 359 1.20 26.18 15.74
C LEU A 359 2.23 25.72 14.71
N ASN A 360 2.59 26.59 13.77
CA ASN A 360 3.63 26.31 12.78
C ASN A 360 4.98 26.04 13.46
N SER A 361 5.42 26.97 14.34
CA SER A 361 6.67 26.82 15.08
C SER A 361 6.70 25.56 15.95
N TYR A 362 5.58 25.23 16.61
CA TYR A 362 5.46 24.04 17.44
C TYR A 362 5.50 22.74 16.63
N LYS A 363 4.60 22.59 15.65
CA LYS A 363 4.48 21.36 14.85
C LYS A 363 5.74 21.10 14.01
N MET A 364 6.37 22.13 13.46
CA MET A 364 7.62 21.99 12.71
C MET A 364 8.74 21.42 13.58
N LYS A 365 8.94 21.93 14.81
CA LYS A 365 9.98 21.43 15.73
C LYS A 365 9.72 19.99 16.17
N ILE A 366 8.47 19.66 16.51
CA ILE A 366 8.08 18.31 16.90
C ILE A 366 8.34 17.30 15.79
N SER A 367 8.02 17.67 14.54
CA SER A 367 8.27 16.84 13.36
C SER A 367 9.77 16.49 13.22
N ILE A 368 10.66 17.46 13.40
CA ILE A 368 12.12 17.21 13.35
C ILE A 368 12.56 16.33 14.53
N ILE A 369 12.06 16.59 15.75
CA ILE A 369 12.42 15.80 16.94
C ILE A 369 12.04 14.32 16.75
N PHE A 370 10.80 14.04 16.34
CA PHE A 370 10.37 12.66 16.09
C PHE A 370 11.13 12.02 14.92
N GLY A 371 11.41 12.79 13.87
CA GLY A 371 12.20 12.31 12.73
C GLY A 371 13.60 11.85 13.13
N VAL A 372 14.34 12.68 13.86
CA VAL A 372 15.71 12.36 14.31
C VAL A 372 15.72 11.16 15.27
N ILE A 373 14.79 11.09 16.22
CA ILE A 373 14.68 9.95 17.15
C ILE A 373 14.34 8.66 16.39
N HIS A 374 13.42 8.72 15.43
CA HIS A 374 13.00 7.55 14.64
C HIS A 374 14.13 7.04 13.72
N MET A 375 14.88 7.93 13.07
CA MET A 375 16.06 7.55 12.27
C MET A 375 17.18 6.98 13.15
N LEU A 376 17.45 7.59 14.30
CA LEU A 376 18.44 7.09 15.25
C LEU A 376 18.08 5.67 15.71
N PHE A 377 16.80 5.44 16.00
CA PHE A 377 16.29 4.11 16.33
C PHE A 377 16.53 3.10 15.19
N GLY A 378 16.27 3.48 13.92
CA GLY A 378 16.55 2.63 12.77
C GLY A 378 18.01 2.22 12.62
N VAL A 379 18.94 3.17 12.82
CA VAL A 379 20.40 2.89 12.78
C VAL A 379 20.79 1.93 13.91
N ILE A 380 20.23 2.10 15.12
CA ILE A 380 20.45 1.19 16.26
C ILE A 380 19.94 -0.23 15.94
N VAL A 381 18.82 -0.38 15.25
CA VAL A 381 18.32 -1.70 14.81
C VAL A 381 19.35 -2.38 13.88
N GLY A 382 20.01 -1.61 13.02
CA GLY A 382 21.10 -2.11 12.17
C GLY A 382 22.28 -2.71 12.94
N LEU A 383 22.59 -2.20 14.14
CA LEU A 383 23.64 -2.77 14.99
C LEU A 383 23.34 -4.22 15.36
N PHE A 384 22.09 -4.54 15.68
CA PHE A 384 21.70 -5.90 16.06
C PHE A 384 21.87 -6.88 14.90
N ASN A 385 21.61 -6.45 13.66
CA ASN A 385 21.90 -7.26 12.45
C ASN A 385 23.40 -7.57 12.35
N HIS A 386 24.26 -6.55 12.45
CA HIS A 386 25.71 -6.78 12.35
C HIS A 386 26.27 -7.64 13.49
N LEU A 387 25.72 -7.51 14.70
CA LEU A 387 26.09 -8.32 15.85
C LEU A 387 25.70 -9.80 15.63
N TYR A 388 24.49 -10.05 15.12
CA TYR A 388 23.96 -11.38 14.85
C TYR A 388 24.76 -12.13 13.79
N PHE A 389 25.05 -11.46 12.67
CA PHE A 389 25.89 -12.02 11.59
C PHE A 389 27.39 -12.02 11.91
N LYS A 390 27.79 -11.56 13.11
CA LYS A 390 29.19 -11.50 13.58
C LYS A 390 30.15 -10.74 12.65
N ARG A 391 29.66 -9.76 11.89
CA ARG A 391 30.45 -8.95 10.93
C ARG A 391 31.12 -7.77 11.62
N ARG A 392 32.21 -8.03 12.37
CA ARG A 392 32.92 -6.99 13.17
C ARG A 392 33.44 -5.81 12.34
N ILE A 393 33.83 -6.07 11.08
CA ILE A 393 34.33 -5.03 10.16
C ILE A 393 33.26 -3.97 9.90
N ASN A 394 32.03 -4.38 9.61
CA ASN A 394 30.92 -3.47 9.32
C ASN A 394 30.53 -2.64 10.55
N ILE A 395 30.62 -3.22 11.76
CA ILE A 395 30.35 -2.47 13.00
C ILE A 395 31.30 -1.27 13.14
N ILE A 396 32.59 -1.50 12.93
CA ILE A 396 33.62 -0.46 13.13
C ILE A 396 33.62 0.54 11.97
N CYS A 397 33.39 0.09 10.73
CA CYS A 397 33.56 0.93 9.55
C CYS A 397 32.27 1.58 9.03
N GLU A 398 31.10 1.01 9.30
CA GLU A 398 29.81 1.54 8.83
C GLU A 398 29.03 2.10 10.02
N PHE A 399 28.70 1.26 11.00
CA PHE A 399 27.79 1.66 12.07
C PHE A 399 28.34 2.79 12.96
N ILE A 400 29.59 2.70 13.44
CA ILE A 400 30.17 3.71 14.34
C ILE A 400 30.24 5.10 13.68
N PRO A 401 30.80 5.26 12.46
CA PRO A 401 30.79 6.55 11.77
C PRO A 401 29.38 7.09 11.51
N GLN A 402 28.44 6.23 11.13
CA GLN A 402 27.05 6.59 10.86
C GLN A 402 26.35 7.17 12.11
N ILE A 403 26.45 6.48 13.25
CA ILE A 403 25.79 6.93 14.48
C ILE A 403 26.41 8.22 15.03
N ILE A 404 27.74 8.36 14.98
CA ILE A 404 28.44 9.58 15.41
C ILE A 404 27.99 10.76 14.53
N PHE A 405 27.98 10.58 13.21
CA PHE A 405 27.56 11.62 12.27
C PHE A 405 26.12 12.09 12.54
N LEU A 406 25.18 11.15 12.71
CA LEU A 406 23.77 11.48 12.97
C LEU A 406 23.57 12.18 14.32
N ILE A 407 24.22 11.70 15.38
CA ILE A 407 24.10 12.29 16.73
C ILE A 407 24.71 13.70 16.74
N PHE A 408 25.91 13.87 16.17
CA PHE A 408 26.65 15.12 16.32
C PHE A 408 26.03 16.29 15.55
N LEU A 409 25.39 16.04 14.41
CA LEU A 409 24.71 17.08 13.65
C LEU A 409 23.24 17.21 14.03
N PHE A 410 22.46 16.13 13.89
CA PHE A 410 21.00 16.21 13.95
C PHE A 410 20.43 16.04 15.35
N PHE A 411 21.04 15.19 16.19
CA PHE A 411 20.62 15.11 17.60
C PHE A 411 21.07 16.34 18.40
N TYR A 412 22.18 16.97 18.03
CA TYR A 412 22.53 18.29 18.57
C TYR A 412 21.48 19.36 18.21
N LEU A 413 20.99 19.36 16.97
CA LEU A 413 19.89 20.25 16.56
C LEU A 413 18.62 20.05 17.41
N THR A 414 18.24 18.81 17.73
CA THR A 414 17.09 18.56 18.62
C THR A 414 17.36 19.04 20.05
N LEU A 415 18.58 18.86 20.55
CA LEU A 415 18.99 19.37 21.86
C LEU A 415 18.91 20.90 21.93
N LEU A 416 19.33 21.63 20.90
CA LEU A 416 19.17 23.09 20.81
C LEU A 416 17.70 23.53 20.89
N MET A 417 16.77 22.76 20.29
CA MET A 417 15.34 23.06 20.40
C MET A 417 14.83 22.91 21.85
N PHE A 418 15.26 21.87 22.57
CA PHE A 418 14.90 21.69 23.98
C PHE A 418 15.52 22.77 24.87
N ILE A 419 16.81 23.12 24.67
CA ILE A 419 17.44 24.24 25.39
C ILE A 419 16.66 25.53 25.15
N LYS A 420 16.26 25.81 23.90
CA LYS A 420 15.48 27.00 23.59
C LYS A 420 14.13 27.02 24.32
N TRP A 421 13.44 25.89 24.41
CA TRP A 421 12.16 25.79 25.13
C TRP A 421 12.29 25.96 26.64
N VAL A 422 13.42 25.59 27.24
CA VAL A 422 13.64 25.70 28.70
C VAL A 422 14.22 27.05 29.12
N LYS A 423 15.16 27.61 28.34
CA LYS A 423 15.96 28.77 28.77
C LYS A 423 15.32 30.14 28.47
N TYR A 424 14.55 30.26 27.40
CA TYR A 424 14.01 31.55 26.95
C TYR A 424 12.53 31.67 27.29
N ALA A 425 12.18 32.71 28.05
CA ALA A 425 10.82 32.99 28.49
C ALA A 425 10.51 34.50 28.42
N ALA A 426 9.24 34.88 28.57
CA ALA A 426 8.86 36.29 28.69
C ALA A 426 9.47 36.89 29.97
N TYR A 427 9.93 38.14 29.89
CA TYR A 427 10.47 38.87 31.03
C TYR A 427 9.37 39.10 32.08
N HIS A 428 9.62 38.72 33.33
CA HIS A 428 8.66 38.97 34.41
C HIS A 428 9.39 39.55 35.64
N PRO A 429 8.98 40.72 36.15
CA PRO A 429 9.71 41.44 37.18
C PRO A 429 9.88 40.67 38.52
N ILE A 430 9.09 39.61 38.74
CA ILE A 430 9.12 38.77 39.96
C ILE A 430 9.78 37.39 39.75
N TYR A 431 9.73 36.82 38.54
CA TYR A 431 10.09 35.41 38.30
C TYR A 431 11.25 35.22 37.31
N ASN A 432 11.51 36.20 36.42
CA ASN A 432 12.60 36.14 35.46
C ASN A 432 13.15 37.55 35.22
N THR A 433 14.18 37.91 35.98
CA THR A 433 14.78 39.25 36.07
C THR A 433 15.86 39.51 35.01
N ASP A 434 16.32 38.47 34.31
CA ASP A 434 17.45 38.59 33.39
C ASP A 434 16.98 39.00 31.98
N VAL A 435 17.36 40.21 31.54
CA VAL A 435 17.11 40.71 30.18
C VAL A 435 17.72 39.77 29.12
N LYS A 436 18.78 39.04 29.49
CA LYS A 436 19.52 38.10 28.63
C LYS A 436 18.71 36.88 28.19
N THR A 437 17.75 36.42 29.00
CA THR A 437 16.88 35.27 28.71
C THR A 437 15.49 35.69 28.21
N SER A 438 15.31 37.00 27.94
CA SER A 438 14.05 37.56 27.46
C SER A 438 13.75 37.17 26.00
N SER A 439 12.49 37.35 25.60
CA SER A 439 12.00 37.10 24.23
C SER A 439 12.75 37.86 23.14
N TYR A 440 13.35 39.02 23.46
CA TYR A 440 14.14 39.83 22.53
C TYR A 440 15.46 39.15 22.14
N CYS A 441 16.09 38.46 23.07
CA CYS A 441 17.39 37.82 22.88
C CYS A 441 17.28 36.36 22.41
N ALA A 442 16.09 35.87 22.04
CA ALA A 442 15.89 34.47 21.67
C ALA A 442 16.42 34.17 20.25
N PRO A 443 17.52 33.39 20.09
CA PRO A 443 18.13 33.16 18.79
C PRO A 443 17.29 32.21 17.93
N SER A 444 17.47 32.29 16.62
CA SER A 444 16.81 31.37 15.68
C SER A 444 17.65 30.10 15.50
N VAL A 445 17.09 28.95 15.88
CA VAL A 445 17.79 27.65 15.86
C VAL A 445 18.31 27.30 14.47
N LEU A 446 17.57 27.67 13.42
CA LEU A 446 17.95 27.42 12.03
C LEU A 446 19.19 28.23 11.61
N ILE A 447 19.29 29.50 11.99
CA ILE A 447 20.48 30.32 11.66
C ILE A 447 21.67 29.86 12.48
N THR A 448 21.49 29.52 13.75
CA THR A 448 22.56 28.92 14.58
C THR A 448 23.09 27.64 13.91
N PHE A 449 22.21 26.75 13.44
CA PHE A 449 22.61 25.53 12.74
C PHE A 449 23.33 25.81 11.40
N ILE A 450 22.87 26.78 10.61
CA ILE A 450 23.54 27.17 9.36
C ILE A 450 24.94 27.75 9.65
N ASN A 451 25.05 28.62 10.66
CA ASN A 451 26.31 29.23 11.07
C ASN A 451 27.29 28.21 11.64
N MET A 452 26.80 27.20 12.35
CA MET A 452 27.57 26.04 12.82
C MET A 452 28.22 25.31 11.64
N VAL A 453 27.48 24.99 10.58
CA VAL A 453 28.02 24.27 9.40
C VAL A 453 28.95 25.16 8.55
N LEU A 454 28.67 26.47 8.46
CA LEU A 454 29.45 27.42 7.65
C LEU A 454 30.62 28.06 8.42
N PHE A 455 30.84 27.68 9.68
CA PHE A 455 31.86 28.26 10.58
C PHE A 455 31.79 29.80 10.72
N LYS A 456 30.57 30.37 10.70
CA LYS A 456 30.35 31.81 10.88
C LYS A 456 30.01 32.14 12.33
N ALA A 457 30.47 33.29 12.81
CA ALA A 457 30.05 33.82 14.12
C ALA A 457 28.59 34.30 14.07
N PRO A 458 27.81 34.11 15.15
CA PRO A 458 26.43 34.59 15.23
C PRO A 458 26.35 36.12 15.25
N THR A 459 25.23 36.67 14.79
CA THR A 459 24.98 38.11 14.77
C THR A 459 24.63 38.62 16.17
N GLN A 460 25.43 39.53 16.72
CA GLN A 460 25.20 40.11 18.05
C GLN A 460 24.11 41.19 18.02
N LEU A 461 23.08 41.04 18.85
CA LEU A 461 22.14 42.11 19.18
C LEU A 461 22.61 42.85 20.46
N PRO A 462 22.36 44.16 20.59
CA PRO A 462 22.74 44.91 21.78
C PRO A 462 22.05 44.34 23.05
N ASN A 463 22.80 44.19 24.14
CA ASN A 463 22.39 43.65 25.45
C ASN A 463 22.05 42.14 25.51
N CYS A 464 22.33 41.37 24.45
CA CYS A 464 22.13 39.92 24.41
C CYS A 464 23.46 39.15 24.44
N ASP A 465 23.46 37.96 25.06
CA ASP A 465 24.62 37.06 24.98
C ASP A 465 24.72 36.46 23.57
N GLU A 466 25.95 36.31 23.06
CA GLU A 466 26.24 35.80 21.71
C GLU A 466 25.86 34.33 21.51
N TYR A 467 25.81 33.55 22.60
CA TYR A 467 25.60 32.11 22.61
C TYR A 467 24.47 31.70 23.58
N MET A 468 23.72 30.67 23.22
CA MET A 468 22.64 30.05 24.01
C MET A 468 23.13 29.44 25.31
N TYR A 469 24.36 28.90 25.37
CA TYR A 469 24.94 28.36 26.61
C TYR A 469 26.46 28.54 26.64
N GLY A 470 27.05 28.47 27.84
CA GLY A 470 28.49 28.62 28.00
C GLY A 470 29.27 27.52 27.27
N GLY A 471 30.20 27.91 26.40
CA GLY A 471 31.04 26.98 25.65
C GLY A 471 30.46 26.48 24.31
N GLU A 472 29.31 26.99 23.87
CA GLU A 472 28.65 26.58 22.61
C GLU A 472 29.59 26.64 21.40
N HIS A 473 30.36 27.72 21.23
CA HIS A 473 31.32 27.87 20.12
C HIS A 473 32.34 26.73 20.03
N PHE A 474 32.85 26.28 21.18
CA PHE A 474 33.79 25.17 21.24
C PHE A 474 33.11 23.85 20.88
N PHE A 475 31.94 23.59 21.46
CA PHE A 475 31.17 22.37 21.19
C PHE A 475 30.73 22.27 19.73
N GLU A 476 30.21 23.35 19.13
CA GLU A 476 29.78 23.37 17.74
C GLU A 476 30.92 23.05 16.77
N ARG A 477 32.08 23.70 16.94
CA ARG A 477 33.26 23.43 16.11
C ARG A 477 33.75 22.00 16.30
N PHE A 478 33.80 21.51 17.53
CA PHE A 478 34.20 20.14 17.83
C PHE A 478 33.27 19.12 17.15
N LEU A 479 31.95 19.28 17.28
CA LEU A 479 30.96 18.39 16.69
C LEU A 479 31.02 18.35 15.16
N VAL A 480 31.14 19.51 14.50
CA VAL A 480 31.26 19.57 13.03
C VAL A 480 32.57 18.95 12.55
N LEU A 481 33.70 19.21 13.22
CA LEU A 481 34.99 18.64 12.84
C LEU A 481 35.00 17.11 12.95
N VAL A 482 34.44 16.56 14.04
CA VAL A 482 34.33 15.11 14.17
C VAL A 482 33.35 14.53 13.15
N GLY A 483 32.22 15.19 12.92
CA GLY A 483 31.26 14.80 11.87
C GLY A 483 31.88 14.75 10.48
N LEU A 484 32.72 15.72 10.13
CA LEU A 484 33.46 15.74 8.86
C LEU A 484 34.52 14.64 8.78
N LEU A 485 35.19 14.30 9.88
CA LEU A 485 36.18 13.22 9.94
C LEU A 485 35.54 11.83 9.78
N CYS A 486 34.27 11.66 10.15
CA CYS A 486 33.53 10.42 9.92
C CYS A 486 33.32 10.09 8.43
N ILE A 487 33.29 11.08 7.53
CA ILE A 487 33.10 10.87 6.08
C ILE A 487 34.26 10.07 5.46
N PRO A 488 35.53 10.50 5.56
CA PRO A 488 36.65 9.71 5.04
C PRO A 488 36.83 8.40 5.79
N TRP A 489 36.46 8.32 7.07
CA TRP A 489 36.46 7.06 7.83
C TRP A 489 35.53 6.04 7.16
N MET A 490 34.26 6.39 6.91
CA MET A 490 33.29 5.47 6.29
C MET A 490 33.70 5.04 4.86
N LEU A 491 34.30 5.95 4.09
CA LEU A 491 34.67 5.68 2.70
C LEU A 491 35.90 4.77 2.57
N LEU A 492 36.96 5.02 3.35
CA LEU A 492 38.25 4.34 3.16
C LEU A 492 38.49 3.15 4.10
N ALA A 493 37.84 3.10 5.27
CA ALA A 493 38.21 2.11 6.27
C ALA A 493 37.85 0.67 5.88
N LYS A 494 36.64 0.44 5.34
CA LYS A 494 36.19 -0.91 4.97
C LYS A 494 37.01 -1.50 3.80
N PRO A 495 37.20 -0.81 2.67
CA PRO A 495 38.00 -1.36 1.56
C PRO A 495 39.46 -1.59 1.96
N PHE A 496 40.04 -0.68 2.76
CA PHE A 496 41.44 -0.81 3.19
C PHE A 496 41.65 -1.98 4.15
N MET A 497 40.73 -2.21 5.09
CA MET A 497 40.81 -3.37 5.98
C MET A 497 40.61 -4.68 5.21
N MET A 498 39.68 -4.73 4.24
CA MET A 498 39.52 -5.91 3.38
C MET A 498 40.78 -6.19 2.55
N MET A 499 41.41 -5.15 1.99
CA MET A 499 42.67 -5.31 1.24
C MET A 499 43.79 -5.86 2.14
N LYS A 500 43.89 -5.38 3.39
CA LYS A 500 44.86 -5.88 4.37
C LYS A 500 44.58 -7.34 4.75
N GLU A 501 43.32 -7.72 4.89
CA GLU A 501 42.93 -9.10 5.19
C GLU A 501 43.19 -10.04 4.01
N ARG A 502 42.85 -9.64 2.77
CA ARG A 502 43.17 -10.39 1.55
C ARG A 502 44.68 -10.59 1.40
N LYS A 503 45.49 -9.53 1.61
CA LYS A 503 46.96 -9.63 1.57
C LYS A 503 47.53 -10.56 2.65
N LYS A 504 46.95 -10.57 3.85
CA LYS A 504 47.34 -11.48 4.94
C LYS A 504 46.96 -12.93 4.64
N LYS A 505 45.76 -13.19 4.11
CA LYS A 505 45.32 -14.54 3.69
C LYS A 505 46.17 -15.07 2.54
N HIS A 506 46.49 -14.23 1.56
CA HIS A 506 47.38 -14.59 0.46
C HIS A 506 48.78 -14.98 0.96
N MET A 507 49.34 -14.21 1.91
CA MET A 507 50.62 -14.53 2.55
C MET A 507 50.56 -15.82 3.40
N GLN A 508 49.44 -16.08 4.10
CA GLN A 508 49.26 -17.32 4.86
C GLN A 508 49.14 -18.54 3.94
N ASN A 509 48.38 -18.47 2.84
CA ASN A 509 48.29 -19.56 1.88
C ASN A 509 49.64 -19.84 1.21
N LEU A 510 50.45 -18.80 0.95
CA LEU A 510 51.80 -18.95 0.42
C LEU A 510 52.74 -19.67 1.42
N ASN A 511 52.61 -19.39 2.71
CA ASN A 511 53.39 -20.08 3.75
C ASN A 511 52.91 -21.53 3.98
N THR A 512 51.61 -21.82 3.91
CA THR A 512 51.10 -23.20 4.06
C THR A 512 51.56 -24.10 2.91
N HIS A 513 51.56 -23.60 1.67
CA HIS A 513 52.13 -24.34 0.53
C HIS A 513 53.68 -24.40 0.53
N GLY A 514 54.34 -23.50 1.25
CA GLY A 514 55.81 -23.50 1.40
C GLY A 514 56.35 -24.52 2.40
N THR A 515 55.49 -25.25 3.14
CA THR A 515 55.92 -26.17 4.21
C THR A 515 55.70 -27.67 3.89
N GLU A 516 55.17 -28.01 2.70
CA GLU A 516 54.97 -29.42 2.27
C GLU A 516 55.76 -29.85 1.02
N ASN A 517 56.62 -28.99 0.46
CA ASN A 517 57.50 -29.38 -0.66
C ASN A 517 58.95 -29.50 -0.20
N GLY A 518 59.18 -30.47 0.66
CA GLY A 518 60.50 -30.94 1.06
C GLY A 518 60.47 -32.44 1.26
N ASP A 519 60.20 -33.21 0.20
CA ASP A 519 60.92 -34.45 -0.11
C ASP A 519 60.50 -34.99 -1.49
N ILE A 520 61.50 -35.13 -2.35
CA ILE A 520 61.40 -35.78 -3.65
C ILE A 520 61.83 -37.23 -3.43
N ASP A 521 60.90 -38.18 -3.46
CA ASP A 521 61.22 -39.54 -3.92
C ASP A 521 60.00 -40.22 -4.57
N GLY A 522 60.28 -41.01 -5.60
CA GLY A 522 59.31 -41.48 -6.59
C GLY A 522 58.36 -42.58 -6.11
N GLY A 523 57.14 -42.55 -6.62
CA GLY A 523 56.19 -43.66 -6.50
C GLY A 523 54.81 -43.34 -7.05
N VAL A 524 54.48 -43.89 -8.21
CA VAL A 524 53.13 -43.87 -8.79
C VAL A 524 52.21 -44.78 -7.97
N MET A 525 51.22 -44.26 -7.24
CA MET A 525 49.87 -44.84 -7.08
C MET A 525 48.93 -44.01 -6.19
N GLN A 526 47.82 -43.60 -6.79
CA GLN A 526 46.43 -43.58 -6.27
C GLN A 526 46.17 -43.25 -4.79
N SER A 527 45.48 -42.12 -4.55
CA SER A 527 44.45 -42.03 -3.51
C SER A 527 43.32 -41.07 -3.92
N GLN A 528 42.14 -41.67 -4.09
CA GLN A 528 40.84 -41.02 -4.17
C GLN A 528 40.55 -40.14 -2.95
N GLY A 529 39.70 -39.14 -3.16
CA GLY A 529 38.66 -38.79 -2.19
C GLY A 529 38.72 -37.37 -1.64
N GLY A 530 37.77 -36.53 -2.09
CA GLY A 530 37.38 -35.32 -1.35
C GLY A 530 37.50 -34.01 -2.13
N GLN A 531 36.83 -33.90 -3.27
CA GLN A 531 36.44 -32.58 -3.78
C GLN A 531 35.48 -31.93 -2.77
N MET A 532 36.01 -31.11 -1.86
CA MET A 532 35.24 -30.00 -1.30
C MET A 532 35.13 -28.97 -2.42
N GLN A 533 34.04 -29.09 -3.19
CA GLN A 533 33.62 -28.11 -4.17
C GLN A 533 33.19 -26.85 -3.41
N GLY A 534 34.16 -25.98 -3.12
CA GLY A 534 33.90 -24.63 -2.65
C GLY A 534 33.15 -23.90 -3.74
N GLY A 535 31.87 -23.59 -3.48
CA GLY A 535 31.10 -22.71 -4.35
C GLY A 535 31.84 -21.39 -4.53
N HIS A 536 32.18 -21.08 -5.78
CA HIS A 536 32.66 -19.79 -6.21
C HIS A 536 31.64 -18.72 -5.81
N LYS A 537 31.85 -18.02 -4.70
CA LYS A 537 31.60 -16.58 -4.69
C LYS A 537 32.78 -16.00 -5.45
N GLU A 538 32.53 -15.51 -6.66
CA GLU A 538 33.47 -14.66 -7.38
C GLU A 538 34.01 -13.64 -6.37
N GLU A 539 35.33 -13.64 -6.15
CA GLU A 539 35.94 -12.64 -5.28
C GLU A 539 35.73 -11.29 -5.97
N GLU A 540 34.71 -10.54 -5.55
CA GLU A 540 34.40 -9.20 -6.05
C GLU A 540 35.69 -8.41 -6.24
N GLU A 541 35.84 -7.80 -7.42
CA GLU A 541 36.99 -6.99 -7.72
C GLU A 541 37.09 -5.87 -6.69
N MET A 542 38.31 -5.57 -6.23
CA MET A 542 38.50 -4.51 -5.24
C MET A 542 37.95 -3.16 -5.75
N SER A 543 38.01 -2.91 -7.07
CA SER A 543 37.39 -1.77 -7.75
C SER A 543 35.89 -1.66 -7.45
N GLU A 544 35.14 -2.75 -7.55
CA GLU A 544 33.69 -2.80 -7.28
C GLU A 544 33.39 -2.51 -5.81
N VAL A 545 34.17 -3.06 -4.88
CA VAL A 545 34.03 -2.79 -3.44
C VAL A 545 34.25 -1.30 -3.13
N PHE A 546 35.23 -0.66 -3.77
CA PHE A 546 35.47 0.77 -3.62
C PHE A 546 34.32 1.61 -4.18
N ILE A 547 33.80 1.26 -5.36
CA ILE A 547 32.68 1.98 -6.00
C ILE A 547 31.41 1.84 -5.15
N HIS A 548 31.06 0.62 -4.75
CA HIS A 548 29.88 0.35 -3.92
C HIS A 548 29.95 1.08 -2.57
N GLN A 549 31.11 1.04 -1.90
CA GLN A 549 31.30 1.77 -0.65
C GLN A 549 31.25 3.29 -0.83
N GLY A 550 31.76 3.81 -1.95
CA GLY A 550 31.67 5.22 -2.31
C GLY A 550 30.21 5.67 -2.47
N ILE A 551 29.40 4.91 -3.22
CA ILE A 551 27.97 5.16 -3.39
C ILE A 551 27.25 5.13 -2.04
N HIS A 552 27.46 4.08 -1.24
CA HIS A 552 26.85 3.95 0.08
C HIS A 552 27.19 5.13 1.02
N THR A 553 28.44 5.60 0.99
CA THR A 553 28.88 6.75 1.80
C THR A 553 28.15 8.04 1.37
N ILE A 554 28.09 8.32 0.07
CA ILE A 554 27.44 9.51 -0.48
C ILE A 554 25.94 9.47 -0.22
N GLU A 555 25.31 8.34 -0.49
CA GLU A 555 23.88 8.11 -0.26
C GLU A 555 23.54 8.28 1.22
N TYR A 556 24.35 7.75 2.14
CA TYR A 556 24.09 7.91 3.57
C TYR A 556 24.19 9.38 4.04
N VAL A 557 25.25 10.10 3.64
CA VAL A 557 25.47 11.49 4.07
C VAL A 557 24.40 12.42 3.51
N LEU A 558 24.17 12.39 2.20
CA LEU A 558 23.12 13.19 1.55
C LEU A 558 21.72 12.75 2.00
N GLY A 559 21.52 11.45 2.12
CA GLY A 559 20.29 10.84 2.62
C GLY A 559 19.97 11.27 4.05
N SER A 560 20.96 11.43 4.94
CA SER A 560 20.69 11.86 6.32
C SER A 560 20.13 13.29 6.41
N VAL A 561 20.62 14.21 5.57
CA VAL A 561 20.06 15.57 5.44
C VAL A 561 18.66 15.52 4.82
N SER A 562 18.53 14.81 3.68
CA SER A 562 17.28 14.68 2.94
C SER A 562 16.17 14.02 3.76
N HIS A 563 16.47 12.93 4.47
CA HIS A 563 15.52 12.19 5.30
C HIS A 563 15.09 13.02 6.51
N THR A 564 15.99 13.80 7.14
CA THR A 564 15.60 14.71 8.23
C THR A 564 14.64 15.79 7.74
N ALA A 565 14.94 16.42 6.60
CA ALA A 565 14.05 17.42 5.99
C ALA A 565 12.71 16.81 5.56
N SER A 566 12.73 15.55 5.10
CA SER A 566 11.54 14.81 4.70
C SER A 566 10.52 14.63 5.83
N TYR A 567 10.97 14.54 7.09
CA TYR A 567 10.05 14.46 8.24
C TYR A 567 9.17 15.71 8.40
N LEU A 568 9.51 16.86 7.79
CA LEU A 568 8.66 18.06 7.75
C LEU A 568 7.26 17.79 7.16
N ARG A 569 7.09 16.69 6.39
CA ARG A 569 5.77 16.21 5.96
C ARG A 569 4.80 16.00 7.14
N LEU A 570 5.31 15.52 8.29
CA LEU A 570 4.51 15.35 9.52
C LEU A 570 3.83 16.66 9.92
N TRP A 571 4.57 17.76 9.86
CA TRP A 571 4.07 19.09 10.15
C TRP A 571 3.14 19.60 9.04
N ALA A 572 3.56 19.53 7.78
CA ALA A 572 2.81 20.08 6.65
C ALA A 572 1.40 19.50 6.54
N LEU A 573 1.27 18.17 6.62
CA LEU A 573 -0.02 17.48 6.57
C LEU A 573 -0.87 17.77 7.82
N SER A 574 -0.25 17.79 9.01
CA SER A 574 -0.95 18.13 10.25
C SER A 574 -1.50 19.55 10.27
N LEU A 575 -0.80 20.50 9.63
CA LEU A 575 -1.28 21.86 9.48
C LEU A 575 -2.40 21.94 8.44
N ALA A 576 -2.22 21.31 7.27
CA ALA A 576 -3.23 21.28 6.21
C ALA A 576 -4.55 20.67 6.70
N HIS A 577 -4.49 19.54 7.41
CA HIS A 577 -5.67 18.88 7.97
C HIS A 577 -6.45 19.79 8.95
N ALA A 578 -5.74 20.44 9.88
CA ALA A 578 -6.36 21.36 10.84
C ALA A 578 -6.99 22.58 10.14
N GLN A 579 -6.33 23.14 9.12
CA GLN A 579 -6.85 24.28 8.36
C GLN A 579 -8.04 23.91 7.49
N LEU A 580 -8.02 22.75 6.82
CA LEU A 580 -9.15 22.28 6.02
C LEU A 580 -10.38 22.00 6.90
N SER A 581 -10.19 21.40 8.08
CA SER A 581 -11.25 21.18 9.07
C SER A 581 -11.88 22.51 9.52
N GLU A 582 -11.06 23.52 9.81
CA GLU A 582 -11.52 24.86 10.20
C GLU A 582 -12.29 25.58 9.09
N VAL A 583 -11.78 25.55 7.84
CA VAL A 583 -12.46 26.17 6.70
C VAL A 583 -13.81 25.49 6.46
N LEU A 584 -13.87 24.17 6.54
CA LEU A 584 -15.12 23.42 6.38
C LEU A 584 -16.14 23.79 7.46
N TRP A 585 -15.71 23.91 8.72
CA TRP A 585 -16.56 24.36 9.82
C TRP A 585 -17.08 25.79 9.60
N ASN A 586 -16.19 26.72 9.25
CA ASN A 586 -16.54 28.13 9.10
C ASN A 586 -17.41 28.41 7.86
N MET A 587 -17.24 27.65 6.77
CA MET A 587 -18.00 27.83 5.53
C MET A 587 -19.37 27.15 5.57
N VAL A 588 -19.49 26.00 6.24
CA VAL A 588 -20.72 25.18 6.23
C VAL A 588 -21.47 25.32 7.55
N MET A 589 -20.88 24.90 8.67
CA MET A 589 -21.57 24.83 9.96
C MET A 589 -21.93 26.22 10.49
N LYS A 590 -21.05 27.22 10.37
CA LYS A 590 -21.33 28.58 10.86
C LYS A 590 -22.61 29.17 10.26
N ASN A 591 -22.85 28.97 8.96
CA ASN A 591 -24.05 29.46 8.27
C ASN A 591 -25.33 28.77 8.77
N GLY A 592 -25.24 27.49 9.15
CA GLY A 592 -26.35 26.76 9.74
C GLY A 592 -26.70 27.20 11.16
N LEU A 593 -25.71 27.65 11.94
CA LEU A 593 -25.92 28.12 13.32
C LEU A 593 -26.47 29.56 13.42
N THR A 594 -26.40 30.36 12.36
CA THR A 594 -26.85 31.77 12.38
C THR A 594 -28.37 31.97 12.27
N GLN A 595 -29.13 30.94 11.92
CA GLN A 595 -30.58 31.04 11.68
C GLN A 595 -31.36 30.62 12.94
N GLU A 596 -32.15 31.54 13.50
CA GLU A 596 -32.98 31.29 14.68
C GLU A 596 -34.39 30.78 14.30
N GLY A 597 -35.01 29.95 15.15
CA GLY A 597 -36.39 29.47 15.01
C GLY A 597 -36.55 28.01 14.54
N TRP A 598 -37.79 27.50 14.47
CA TRP A 598 -38.09 26.11 14.05
C TRP A 598 -37.60 25.80 12.64
N TYR A 599 -37.75 26.75 11.72
CA TYR A 599 -37.22 26.66 10.36
C TYR A 599 -35.69 26.50 10.35
N GLY A 600 -34.99 27.20 11.26
CA GLY A 600 -33.55 27.05 11.46
C GLY A 600 -33.14 25.63 11.84
N GLY A 601 -33.97 24.89 12.59
CA GLY A 601 -33.71 23.48 12.92
C GLY A 601 -33.68 22.54 11.70
N ILE A 602 -34.60 22.72 10.74
CA ILE A 602 -34.63 21.91 9.51
C ILE A 602 -33.43 22.26 8.62
N VAL A 603 -33.12 23.55 8.51
CA VAL A 603 -31.95 24.04 7.75
C VAL A 603 -30.65 23.52 8.38
N LEU A 604 -30.53 23.53 9.71
CA LEU A 604 -29.38 22.98 10.43
C LEU A 604 -29.22 21.48 10.18
N TRP A 605 -30.30 20.70 10.17
CA TRP A 605 -30.24 19.27 9.86
C TRP A 605 -29.70 18.99 8.45
N ALA A 606 -30.20 19.72 7.44
CA ALA A 606 -29.73 19.57 6.07
C ALA A 606 -28.26 20.00 5.89
N ILE A 607 -27.87 21.12 6.51
CA ILE A 607 -26.48 21.62 6.48
C ILE A 607 -25.54 20.66 7.23
N PHE A 608 -25.98 20.10 8.35
CA PHE A 608 -25.21 19.11 9.11
C PHE A 608 -25.01 17.83 8.31
N ALA A 609 -26.05 17.34 7.61
CA ALA A 609 -25.92 16.18 6.73
C ALA A 609 -24.89 16.43 5.62
N PHE A 610 -24.92 17.61 5.00
CA PHE A 610 -23.95 18.01 4.00
C PHE A 610 -22.53 18.11 4.58
N TRP A 611 -22.37 18.75 5.74
CA TRP A 611 -21.10 18.82 6.47
C TRP A 611 -20.56 17.43 6.79
N ALA A 612 -21.39 16.52 7.32
CA ALA A 612 -20.99 15.17 7.68
C ALA A 612 -20.49 14.36 6.47
N VAL A 613 -21.16 14.45 5.33
CA VAL A 613 -20.72 13.77 4.09
C VAL A 613 -19.38 14.32 3.60
N LEU A 614 -19.20 15.64 3.61
CA LEU A 614 -17.92 16.24 3.22
C LEU A 614 -16.79 15.89 4.19
N THR A 615 -17.07 15.88 5.49
CA THR A 615 -16.10 15.48 6.52
C THR A 615 -15.67 14.03 6.34
N VAL A 616 -16.60 13.08 6.16
CA VAL A 616 -16.25 11.67 5.98
C VAL A 616 -15.54 11.43 4.64
N GLY A 617 -16.03 12.02 3.56
CA GLY A 617 -15.47 11.81 2.22
C GLY A 617 -14.09 12.46 2.04
N ILE A 618 -13.98 13.75 2.34
CA ILE A 618 -12.75 14.52 2.07
C ILE A 618 -11.78 14.39 3.23
N LEU A 619 -12.21 14.73 4.46
CA LEU A 619 -11.30 14.82 5.60
C LEU A 619 -10.91 13.45 6.17
N VAL A 620 -11.83 12.49 6.27
CA VAL A 620 -11.50 11.17 6.83
C VAL A 620 -10.91 10.23 5.77
N LEU A 621 -11.56 10.09 4.61
CA LEU A 621 -11.14 9.10 3.62
C LEU A 621 -9.97 9.60 2.76
N MET A 622 -10.11 10.74 2.06
CA MET A 622 -9.06 11.23 1.15
C MET A 622 -7.80 11.70 1.87
N GLU A 623 -7.93 12.59 2.85
CA GLU A 623 -6.80 13.08 3.65
C GLU A 623 -6.21 11.97 4.53
N GLY A 624 -7.05 11.08 5.10
CA GLY A 624 -6.58 9.90 5.83
C GLY A 624 -5.76 8.96 4.95
N LEU A 625 -6.16 8.71 3.70
CA LEU A 625 -5.38 7.90 2.77
C LEU A 625 -4.05 8.59 2.40
N SER A 626 -4.06 9.90 2.20
CA SER A 626 -2.85 10.69 1.95
C SER A 626 -1.85 10.58 3.11
N ALA A 627 -2.31 10.81 4.35
CA ALA A 627 -1.50 10.65 5.55
C ALA A 627 -0.99 9.21 5.72
N PHE A 628 -1.80 8.20 5.40
CA PHE A 628 -1.39 6.80 5.39
C PHE A 628 -0.23 6.55 4.41
N LEU A 629 -0.31 7.03 3.16
CA LEU A 629 0.77 6.84 2.18
C LEU A 629 2.05 7.60 2.56
N HIS A 630 1.94 8.80 3.12
CA HIS A 630 3.10 9.54 3.58
C HIS A 630 3.79 8.89 4.78
N THR A 631 3.03 8.27 5.70
CA THR A 631 3.62 7.52 6.82
C THR A 631 4.27 6.23 6.37
N LEU A 632 3.67 5.53 5.41
CA LEU A 632 4.24 4.37 4.74
C LEU A 632 5.57 4.73 4.09
N ARG A 633 5.63 5.85 3.36
CA ARG A 633 6.88 6.37 2.78
C ARG A 633 7.96 6.55 3.83
N LEU A 634 7.63 7.23 4.95
CA LEU A 634 8.56 7.45 6.08
C LEU A 634 9.13 6.15 6.67
N HIS A 635 8.41 5.03 6.57
CA HIS A 635 8.92 3.73 7.02
C HIS A 635 9.77 3.05 5.95
N TRP A 636 9.35 3.05 4.69
CA TRP A 636 10.07 2.36 3.61
C TRP A 636 11.40 3.04 3.25
N VAL A 637 11.43 4.37 3.16
CA VAL A 637 12.63 5.08 2.73
C VAL A 637 13.45 5.59 3.89
N GLU A 638 12.84 6.22 4.89
CA GLU A 638 13.60 6.87 5.95
C GLU A 638 14.00 5.91 7.09
N PHE A 639 13.17 4.91 7.42
CA PHE A 639 13.46 3.93 8.49
C PHE A 639 14.15 2.65 7.98
N GLN A 640 13.57 1.98 6.97
CA GLN A 640 14.06 0.68 6.50
C GLN A 640 15.42 0.79 5.78
N SER A 641 15.70 1.87 5.04
CA SER A 641 17.00 2.07 4.36
C SER A 641 18.23 2.00 5.28
N LYS A 642 18.05 2.12 6.60
CA LYS A 642 19.16 2.12 7.57
C LYS A 642 19.60 0.73 8.02
N PHE A 643 18.75 -0.30 7.90
CA PHE A 643 19.08 -1.64 8.42
C PHE A 643 18.52 -2.80 7.59
N TYR A 644 17.58 -2.53 6.69
CA TYR A 644 16.83 -3.52 5.94
C TYR A 644 17.37 -3.64 4.50
N LEU A 645 17.96 -4.78 4.18
CA LEU A 645 18.53 -5.09 2.86
C LEU A 645 17.46 -5.54 1.86
N GLY A 646 16.47 -6.32 2.31
CA GLY A 646 15.28 -6.66 1.52
C GLY A 646 15.52 -7.53 0.28
N GLN A 647 16.60 -8.33 0.26
CA GLN A 647 17.00 -9.14 -0.90
C GLN A 647 16.54 -10.61 -0.81
N GLY A 648 15.68 -10.95 0.15
CA GLY A 648 15.22 -12.32 0.34
C GLY A 648 14.09 -12.73 -0.61
N TYR A 649 13.71 -14.01 -0.56
CA TYR A 649 12.50 -14.53 -1.17
C TYR A 649 11.58 -15.16 -0.11
N SER A 650 10.27 -15.05 -0.33
CA SER A 650 9.27 -15.45 0.66
C SER A 650 9.07 -16.96 0.68
N PHE A 651 8.90 -17.52 1.88
CA PHE A 651 8.54 -18.92 2.05
C PHE A 651 7.07 -19.17 1.68
N THR A 652 6.84 -19.78 0.51
CA THR A 652 5.52 -20.23 0.05
C THR A 652 5.43 -21.76 0.12
N PRO A 653 4.89 -22.32 1.22
CA PRO A 653 4.79 -23.76 1.36
C PRO A 653 3.74 -24.35 0.40
N PHE A 654 3.95 -25.59 -0.03
CA PHE A 654 2.93 -26.35 -0.74
C PHE A 654 1.75 -26.64 0.22
N SER A 655 0.63 -25.93 0.02
CA SER A 655 -0.59 -26.10 0.79
C SER A 655 -1.82 -26.08 -0.12
N PHE A 656 -2.71 -27.05 0.06
CA PHE A 656 -3.97 -27.11 -0.70
C PHE A 656 -4.89 -25.94 -0.43
N GLU A 657 -4.83 -25.34 0.77
CA GLU A 657 -5.68 -24.20 1.13
C GLU A 657 -5.32 -22.98 0.27
N ILE A 658 -4.02 -22.64 0.21
CA ILE A 658 -3.50 -21.53 -0.59
C ILE A 658 -3.86 -21.72 -2.07
N ILE A 659 -3.64 -22.92 -2.61
CA ILE A 659 -3.94 -23.22 -4.03
C ILE A 659 -5.45 -23.14 -4.32
N LEU A 660 -6.28 -23.52 -3.36
CA LEU A 660 -7.74 -23.40 -3.50
C LEU A 660 -8.20 -21.94 -3.43
N GLU A 661 -7.57 -21.13 -2.59
CA GLU A 661 -7.83 -19.69 -2.48
C GLU A 661 -7.40 -18.96 -3.76
N THR A 662 -6.16 -19.13 -4.23
CA THR A 662 -5.60 -18.42 -5.40
C THR A 662 -6.38 -18.67 -6.69
N ALA A 663 -6.85 -19.90 -6.93
CA ALA A 663 -7.65 -20.17 -8.11
C ALA A 663 -9.16 -20.00 -7.87
N GLN A 664 -9.62 -19.65 -6.67
CA GLN A 664 -10.95 -19.02 -6.53
C GLN A 664 -10.88 -17.58 -7.03
N SER A 665 -9.90 -16.79 -6.54
CA SER A 665 -9.72 -15.40 -7.01
C SER A 665 -9.46 -15.29 -8.52
N ALA A 666 -8.69 -16.22 -9.11
CA ALA A 666 -8.45 -16.20 -10.56
C ALA A 666 -9.66 -16.58 -11.43
N THR A 667 -10.70 -17.22 -10.86
CA THR A 667 -11.93 -17.54 -11.61
C THR A 667 -12.87 -16.32 -11.65
N GLU A 668 -12.80 -15.47 -10.63
CA GLU A 668 -13.60 -14.24 -10.51
C GLU A 668 -13.15 -13.17 -11.52
N THR A 669 -11.85 -13.08 -11.84
CA THR A 669 -11.31 -12.10 -12.82
C THR A 669 -11.62 -12.42 -14.29
N VAL A 670 -12.13 -13.63 -14.59
CA VAL A 670 -12.45 -14.05 -15.98
C VAL A 670 -13.95 -13.87 -16.28
N THR A 671 -14.75 -13.60 -15.25
CA THR A 671 -16.19 -13.35 -15.37
C THR A 671 -16.57 -11.87 -15.49
N ASP A 672 -15.59 -10.97 -15.37
CA ASP A 672 -15.66 -9.55 -15.76
C ASP A 672 -14.99 -9.36 -17.13
#